data_AF-A0AAN8VXT6-F1
#
_entry.id   AF-A0AAN8VXT6-F1
#
_cell.length_a   1.000
_cell.length_b   1.000
_cell.length_c   1.000
_cell.angle_alpha   90.00
_cell.angle_beta   90.00
_cell.angle_gamma   90.00
#
_symmetry.space_group_name_H-M   'P 1'
#
loop_
_entity.id
_entity.type
_entity.pdbx_description
1 polymer ?
#
loop_
_entity_poly.entity_id
_entity_poly.type
_entity_poly.pdbx_seq_one_letter_code
_entity_poly.pdbx_strand_id
1 'polypeptide(L)'
;MIKSLLFLSLLIHATFAQNGSWQTLDGNEPIVIARGGMSGLFPESSQFAYEVATQSPVETLTLWCDLQLTKDGVGFCQSDIRLDNSTNIATVFPNNENTYIVNGQKVRGWFAVDITSDKLKEVTLSQNIYSRPAEFDGMLPIVTVEDAAGLRPPGLWVNVQYDTFYNQRNASPAGYLKNVMRTVGINYISSPEVAFLTFMNGQVNKARTKLIFRFLDANEIEPTTRKTYSELLKDLANIKTFASGILVPKEYIWPVGANQYLEAPTTLVSDAHKLGLLVYSSGFANDMPASYNYSYDPTNEYLQFIDNSQFSIDGLLTDFPTTAANAIVCFAHNQKPAPVKGKPLVISHNGASGDYPGCTDLAYEKAVTDGADVIDCSVQLSKDGVAFCSGSADLSGNTNAKTSFMSRASTIPEIQQNNGVFSFELTWTEIQTLKPQILSAFQEVGLQRNPANKNAGKLMTLADFLQLTKIKAVQGVLINIENAAYLATKGLSISEAVSSALSNATLDKQQIFIQSDDTSVLSNFKNVPSYTRVLLIKEKISSAPKQAAEEIKKYADAVSISRSSLVVAPKSYILSYTSVVKDMHAANISVFVSVLKNEFLSLAFDYYADPMAELATLTSEGVDGLVTEFPYTATAYMRSSCSDFKNNSTYLIPPVEANSLIDVAPAEAQPPAEAPAPALDAADVVDPPLPSVAASDADAASATDPAAKAPTPSKSGVHQTNAAHVGLSLVTIVLLIMLAL
;
A
#
# COMPACT_ATOMS: atom_id res chain seq x y z
N MET A 1 47.13 -0.39 7.87
CA MET A 1 47.78 0.79 8.48
C MET A 1 46.77 1.38 9.45
N ILE A 2 46.71 0.93 10.71
CA ILE A 2 47.42 1.45 11.88
C ILE A 2 47.24 2.97 12.08
N LYS A 3 46.33 3.26 13.03
CA LYS A 3 46.39 4.22 14.15
C LYS A 3 45.92 5.67 13.99
N SER A 4 45.05 5.98 14.96
CA SER A 4 44.99 7.18 15.80
C SER A 4 44.31 8.41 15.21
N LEU A 5 43.51 9.20 15.92
CA LEU A 5 42.88 9.23 17.25
C LEU A 5 42.47 10.72 17.36
N LEU A 6 41.23 11.07 17.72
CA LEU A 6 40.97 11.89 18.91
C LEU A 6 39.50 12.29 19.01
N PHE A 7 38.92 11.79 20.09
CA PHE A 7 37.85 12.35 20.92
C PHE A 7 37.57 13.84 20.68
N LEU A 8 36.32 14.13 20.34
CA LEU A 8 35.62 15.29 20.89
C LEU A 8 34.23 14.83 21.34
N SER A 9 34.16 14.29 22.57
CA SER A 9 32.91 14.21 23.30
C SER A 9 32.55 15.63 23.75
N LEU A 10 31.75 16.34 22.96
CA LEU A 10 31.02 17.50 23.44
C LEU A 10 29.53 17.16 23.44
N LEU A 11 28.95 17.24 24.63
CA LEU A 11 27.52 17.17 24.92
C LEU A 11 26.68 17.89 23.86
N ILE A 12 26.05 17.13 22.97
CA ILE A 12 24.83 17.56 22.30
C ILE A 12 23.70 16.93 23.12
N HIS A 13 23.28 17.62 24.18
CA HIS A 13 21.91 17.45 24.62
C HIS A 13 21.07 18.02 23.49
N ALA A 14 20.53 17.13 22.65
CA ALA A 14 19.49 17.48 21.71
C ALA A 14 18.37 18.11 22.52
N THR A 15 18.17 19.42 22.36
CA THR A 15 16.92 20.06 22.72
C THR A 15 15.89 19.52 21.76
N PHE A 16 15.24 18.42 22.16
CA PHE A 16 14.02 17.95 21.51
C PHE A 16 13.06 19.14 21.46
N ALA A 17 12.65 19.49 20.24
CA ALA A 17 11.57 20.43 20.03
C ALA A 17 10.35 19.94 20.85
N GLN A 18 9.71 20.85 21.57
CA GLN A 18 8.54 20.56 22.38
C GLN A 18 7.42 19.94 21.52
N ASN A 19 7.28 18.62 21.58
CA ASN A 19 6.06 17.90 21.21
C ASN A 19 5.37 17.43 22.49
N GLY A 20 4.04 17.34 22.48
CA GLY A 20 3.25 16.97 23.66
C GLY A 20 3.74 15.68 24.33
N SER A 21 3.56 15.57 25.64
CA SER A 21 3.79 14.30 26.35
C SER A 21 2.94 13.22 25.68
N TRP A 22 3.56 12.10 25.29
CA TRP A 22 2.83 10.93 24.81
C TRP A 22 1.86 10.46 25.88
N GLN A 23 0.74 9.86 25.47
CA GLN A 23 -0.22 9.27 26.41
C GLN A 23 0.14 7.82 26.78
N THR A 24 1.42 7.48 26.65
CA THR A 24 2.02 6.25 27.15
C THR A 24 2.08 6.28 28.67
N LEU A 25 2.34 5.13 29.30
CA LEU A 25 2.36 5.03 30.75
C LEU A 25 3.42 5.96 31.39
N ASP A 26 4.58 6.09 30.75
CA ASP A 26 5.71 6.87 31.25
C ASP A 26 5.87 8.24 30.56
N GLY A 27 4.99 8.57 29.61
CA GLY A 27 5.01 9.80 28.83
C GLY A 27 6.07 9.82 27.73
N ASN A 28 6.82 8.73 27.53
CA ASN A 28 7.84 8.61 26.50
C ASN A 28 7.26 8.13 25.17
N GLU A 29 8.05 8.27 24.11
CA GLU A 29 7.74 7.74 22.79
C GLU A 29 7.51 6.22 22.82
N PRO A 30 6.47 5.69 22.16
CA PRO A 30 6.26 4.25 22.03
C PRO A 30 7.45 3.56 21.37
N ILE A 31 7.83 2.38 21.85
CA ILE A 31 8.93 1.64 21.24
C ILE A 31 8.48 0.88 19.97
N VAL A 32 9.37 0.76 19.00
CA VAL A 32 9.16 -0.11 17.83
C VAL A 32 9.80 -1.47 18.09
N ILE A 33 9.02 -2.54 17.98
CA ILE A 33 9.47 -3.91 18.21
C ILE A 33 9.42 -4.67 16.87
N ALA A 34 10.59 -5.05 16.35
CA ALA A 34 10.71 -5.70 15.03
C ALA A 34 10.55 -7.23 15.16
N ARG A 35 9.38 -7.76 14.78
CA ARG A 35 9.03 -9.20 14.88
C ARG A 35 9.92 -10.03 13.95
N GLY A 36 10.98 -10.62 14.50
CA GLY A 36 11.97 -11.33 13.70
C GLY A 36 12.74 -10.42 12.74
N GLY A 37 12.87 -9.12 13.06
CA GLY A 37 13.50 -8.12 12.18
C GLY A 37 12.53 -7.54 11.15
N MET A 38 13.03 -7.26 9.94
CA MET A 38 12.24 -6.89 8.75
C MET A 38 11.63 -8.15 8.10
N SER A 39 10.82 -8.87 8.87
CA SER A 39 10.21 -10.14 8.42
C SER A 39 9.14 -9.96 7.34
N GLY A 40 8.65 -8.73 7.16
CA GLY A 40 7.84 -8.29 6.02
C GLY A 40 8.51 -8.49 4.66
N LEU A 41 9.83 -8.68 4.64
CA LEU A 41 10.62 -8.79 3.43
C LEU A 41 11.49 -10.05 3.39
N PHE A 42 12.18 -10.37 4.48
CA PHE A 42 13.09 -11.52 4.54
C PHE A 42 12.47 -12.65 5.36
N PRO A 43 12.96 -13.90 5.20
CA PRO A 43 12.66 -14.96 6.16
C PRO A 43 12.89 -14.47 7.59
N GLU A 44 11.91 -14.71 8.47
CA GLU A 44 11.92 -14.13 9.80
C GLU A 44 13.14 -14.58 10.62
N SER A 45 13.59 -13.69 11.52
CA SER A 45 14.75 -13.92 12.39
C SER A 45 16.04 -14.27 11.63
N SER A 46 16.10 -14.01 10.32
CA SER A 46 17.32 -14.12 9.54
C SER A 46 18.27 -12.97 9.86
N GLN A 47 19.55 -13.16 9.54
CA GLN A 47 20.55 -12.11 9.69
C GLN A 47 20.16 -10.85 8.88
N PHE A 48 19.70 -11.00 7.63
CA PHE A 48 19.24 -9.87 6.82
C PHE A 48 18.05 -9.13 7.44
N ALA A 49 17.05 -9.87 7.95
CA ALA A 49 15.90 -9.27 8.59
C ALA A 49 16.32 -8.40 9.79
N TYR A 50 17.22 -8.90 10.64
CA TYR A 50 17.69 -8.14 11.80
C TYR A 50 18.59 -6.97 11.43
N GLU A 51 19.53 -7.15 10.49
CA GLU A 51 20.42 -6.07 10.04
C GLU A 51 19.65 -4.91 9.44
N VAL A 52 18.68 -5.17 8.56
CA VAL A 52 17.83 -4.13 7.97
C VAL A 52 16.98 -3.44 9.03
N ALA A 53 16.39 -4.19 9.97
CA ALA A 53 15.64 -3.59 11.07
C ALA A 53 16.50 -2.62 11.90
N THR A 54 17.76 -2.96 12.18
CA THR A 54 18.68 -2.10 12.96
C THR A 54 19.09 -0.79 12.29
N GLN A 55 18.74 -0.59 11.02
CA GLN A 55 18.92 0.68 10.32
C GLN A 55 17.78 1.68 10.57
N SER A 56 16.80 1.30 11.40
CA SER A 56 15.67 2.15 11.78
C SER A 56 16.12 3.50 12.37
N PRO A 57 15.39 4.60 12.08
CA PRO A 57 15.74 5.92 12.61
C PRO A 57 15.38 6.12 14.08
N VAL A 58 14.56 5.23 14.67
CA VAL A 58 14.15 5.35 16.08
C VAL A 58 15.18 4.69 17.00
N GLU A 59 15.67 5.44 17.99
CA GLU A 59 16.63 4.94 18.99
C GLU A 59 16.01 3.91 19.95
N THR A 60 14.68 3.78 19.93
CA THR A 60 13.91 2.87 20.78
C THR A 60 13.65 1.50 20.13
N LEU A 61 14.22 1.24 18.95
CA LEU A 61 14.06 -0.04 18.25
C LEU A 61 14.47 -1.22 19.14
N THR A 62 13.59 -2.22 19.21
CA THR A 62 13.81 -3.47 19.92
C THR A 62 13.68 -4.66 18.96
N LEU A 63 14.69 -5.53 18.90
CA LEU A 63 14.59 -6.78 18.13
C LEU A 63 13.80 -7.82 18.92
N TRP A 64 12.88 -8.51 18.24
CA TRP A 64 12.12 -9.61 18.81
C TRP A 64 12.67 -10.97 18.39
N CYS A 65 12.79 -11.87 19.36
CA CYS A 65 13.22 -13.24 19.19
C CYS A 65 12.24 -14.19 19.90
N ASP A 66 11.56 -15.05 19.14
CA ASP A 66 10.80 -16.17 19.71
C ASP A 66 11.77 -17.31 20.03
N LEU A 67 11.96 -17.60 21.33
CA LEU A 67 12.94 -18.56 21.79
C LEU A 67 12.49 -20.01 21.53
N GLN A 68 13.28 -20.72 20.74
CA GLN A 68 13.27 -22.18 20.66
C GLN A 68 14.56 -22.76 21.24
N LEU A 69 14.50 -24.00 21.74
CA LEU A 69 15.66 -24.71 22.27
C LEU A 69 15.93 -26.00 21.49
N THR A 70 17.18 -26.15 21.08
CA THR A 70 17.70 -27.41 20.52
C THR A 70 17.79 -28.52 21.57
N LYS A 71 17.98 -29.75 21.12
CA LYS A 71 18.15 -30.94 21.98
C LYS A 71 19.27 -30.79 23.02
N ASP A 72 20.35 -30.11 22.67
CA ASP A 72 21.53 -29.84 23.49
C ASP A 72 21.46 -28.48 24.22
N GLY A 73 20.31 -27.80 24.17
CA GLY A 73 20.01 -26.64 25.01
C GLY A 73 20.52 -25.30 24.48
N VAL A 74 20.95 -25.22 23.22
CA VAL A 74 21.25 -23.95 22.53
C VAL A 74 19.94 -23.27 22.12
N GLY A 75 19.84 -21.97 22.38
CA GLY A 75 18.65 -21.17 22.08
C GLY A 75 18.79 -20.37 20.79
N PHE A 76 17.71 -20.32 20.02
CA PHE A 76 17.64 -19.61 18.76
C PHE A 76 16.28 -18.96 18.54
N CYS A 77 16.23 -18.04 17.58
CA CYS A 77 15.05 -17.25 17.25
C CYS A 77 14.25 -17.93 16.14
N GLN A 78 13.05 -18.41 16.45
CA GLN A 78 12.09 -18.90 15.47
C GLN A 78 10.65 -18.88 16.03
N SER A 79 9.69 -18.36 15.26
CA SER A 79 8.33 -18.12 15.76
C SER A 79 7.54 -19.41 15.98
N ASP A 80 7.57 -20.32 15.01
CA ASP A 80 6.82 -21.56 15.05
C ASP A 80 7.59 -22.67 15.79
N ILE A 81 6.86 -23.46 16.59
CA ILE A 81 7.40 -24.68 17.21
C ILE A 81 7.71 -25.77 16.18
N ARG A 82 7.00 -25.73 15.03
CA ARG A 82 7.25 -26.54 13.84
C ARG A 82 8.24 -25.82 12.94
N LEU A 83 9.47 -26.30 12.93
CA LEU A 83 10.53 -25.72 12.12
C LEU A 83 10.25 -25.84 10.62
N ASP A 84 9.44 -26.81 10.19
CA ASP A 84 9.05 -27.00 8.79
C ASP A 84 8.12 -25.91 8.23
N ASN A 85 7.63 -24.98 9.07
CA ASN A 85 6.81 -23.87 8.60
C ASN A 85 7.62 -22.78 7.89
N SER A 86 8.82 -22.45 8.40
CA SER A 86 9.66 -21.36 7.91
C SER A 86 11.13 -21.78 7.70
N THR A 87 11.36 -23.07 7.45
CA THR A 87 12.69 -23.60 7.12
C THR A 87 12.62 -24.79 6.16
N ASN A 88 13.76 -25.16 5.59
CA ASN A 88 13.91 -26.35 4.75
C ASN A 88 14.09 -27.68 5.51
N ILE A 89 13.84 -27.72 6.83
CA ILE A 89 14.19 -28.85 7.70
C ILE A 89 13.60 -30.19 7.28
N ALA A 90 12.40 -30.19 6.68
CA ALA A 90 11.73 -31.39 6.20
C ALA A 90 12.52 -32.06 5.05
N THR A 91 13.25 -31.27 4.26
CA THR A 91 14.12 -31.76 3.18
C THR A 91 15.46 -32.24 3.72
N VAL A 92 16.03 -31.53 4.70
CA VAL A 92 17.34 -31.86 5.30
C VAL A 92 17.24 -33.11 6.18
N PHE A 93 16.16 -33.25 6.96
CA PHE A 93 15.94 -34.33 7.90
C PHE A 93 14.58 -35.04 7.72
N PRO A 94 14.29 -35.66 6.57
CA PRO A 94 12.95 -36.18 6.24
C PRO A 94 12.44 -37.27 7.20
N ASN A 95 13.32 -37.93 7.94
CA ASN A 95 12.98 -38.99 8.89
C ASN A 95 12.90 -38.52 10.35
N ASN A 96 12.99 -37.21 10.60
CA ASN A 96 12.95 -36.60 11.94
C ASN A 96 11.62 -35.94 12.27
N GLU A 97 10.58 -36.18 11.47
CA GLU A 97 9.23 -35.78 11.81
C GLU A 97 8.75 -36.52 13.05
N ASN A 98 8.15 -35.78 13.99
CA ASN A 98 7.56 -36.34 15.20
C ASN A 98 6.15 -35.81 15.41
N THR A 99 5.49 -36.35 16.43
CA THR A 99 4.19 -35.86 16.88
C THR A 99 4.19 -35.67 18.38
N TYR A 100 3.86 -34.46 18.81
CA TYR A 100 3.85 -34.07 20.21
C TYR A 100 2.53 -33.45 20.63
N ILE A 101 2.25 -33.50 21.93
CA ILE A 101 1.23 -32.67 22.53
C ILE A 101 1.86 -31.33 22.89
N VAL A 102 1.37 -30.25 22.28
CA VAL A 102 1.77 -28.85 22.53
C VAL A 102 0.53 -28.11 22.97
N ASN A 103 0.52 -27.58 24.19
CA ASN A 103 -0.64 -26.88 24.76
C ASN A 103 -1.97 -27.65 24.64
N GLY A 104 -1.91 -28.98 24.79
CA GLY A 104 -3.07 -29.88 24.71
C GLY A 104 -3.47 -30.30 23.29
N GLN A 105 -2.83 -29.74 22.25
CA GLN A 105 -3.08 -30.11 20.86
C GLN A 105 -2.03 -31.07 20.33
N LYS A 106 -2.45 -32.03 19.49
CA LYS A 106 -1.55 -32.97 18.82
C LYS A 106 -0.96 -32.30 17.58
N VAL A 107 0.32 -31.92 17.66
CA VAL A 107 1.07 -31.24 16.60
C VAL A 107 2.06 -32.21 15.98
N ARG A 108 2.04 -32.35 14.65
CA ARG A 108 2.97 -33.16 13.86
C ARG A 108 3.88 -32.23 13.07
N GLY A 109 5.18 -32.51 13.03
CA GLY A 109 6.18 -31.70 12.33
C GLY A 109 7.60 -31.93 12.84
N TRP A 110 8.50 -30.99 12.57
CA TRP A 110 9.90 -31.05 12.98
C TRP A 110 10.16 -30.11 14.15
N PHE A 111 10.66 -30.66 15.26
CA PHE A 111 10.83 -29.92 16.50
C PHE A 111 12.29 -29.73 16.88
N ALA A 112 12.63 -28.53 17.34
CA ALA A 112 13.98 -28.17 17.77
C ALA A 112 14.56 -29.13 18.83
N VAL A 113 13.72 -29.59 19.77
CA VAL A 113 14.08 -30.53 20.85
C VAL A 113 14.59 -31.88 20.37
N ASP A 114 14.37 -32.24 19.11
CA ASP A 114 14.80 -33.52 18.53
C ASP A 114 16.15 -33.42 17.80
N ILE A 115 16.62 -32.20 17.54
CA ILE A 115 17.78 -31.89 16.70
C ILE A 115 18.84 -31.17 17.55
N THR A 116 20.10 -31.59 17.42
CA THR A 116 21.23 -30.90 18.08
C THR A 116 21.61 -29.63 17.31
N SER A 117 22.11 -28.61 18.00
CA SER A 117 22.55 -27.34 17.42
C SER A 117 23.53 -27.52 16.26
N ASP A 118 24.47 -28.47 16.36
CA ASP A 118 25.41 -28.76 15.28
C ASP A 118 24.75 -29.25 13.98
N LYS A 119 23.65 -30.01 14.08
CA LYS A 119 22.88 -30.46 12.91
C LYS A 119 22.00 -29.35 12.37
N LEU A 120 21.50 -28.48 13.25
CA LEU A 120 20.60 -27.40 12.87
C LEU A 120 21.30 -26.36 11.98
N LYS A 121 22.64 -26.29 11.98
CA LYS A 121 23.43 -25.46 11.06
C LYS A 121 23.24 -25.82 9.58
N GLU A 122 22.75 -27.02 9.26
CA GLU A 122 22.43 -27.45 7.89
C GLU A 122 21.04 -26.97 7.44
N VAL A 123 20.24 -26.41 8.34
CA VAL A 123 18.88 -25.92 8.07
C VAL A 123 18.93 -24.43 7.75
N THR A 124 18.24 -24.06 6.67
CA THR A 124 18.14 -22.69 6.19
C THR A 124 16.72 -22.18 6.31
N LEU A 125 16.59 -20.87 6.55
CA LEU A 125 15.33 -20.17 6.69
C LEU A 125 14.61 -20.04 5.34
N SER A 126 13.28 -19.97 5.38
CA SER A 126 12.41 -19.71 4.23
C SER A 126 11.20 -18.87 4.64
N GLN A 127 10.64 -18.14 3.68
CA GLN A 127 9.42 -17.38 3.83
C GLN A 127 8.20 -18.32 3.92
N ASN A 128 7.25 -17.99 4.80
CA ASN A 128 6.03 -18.77 5.00
C ASN A 128 4.75 -18.00 4.62
N ILE A 129 4.90 -16.74 4.20
CA ILE A 129 3.81 -15.88 3.76
C ILE A 129 3.92 -15.66 2.24
N TYR A 130 2.91 -16.11 1.49
CA TYR A 130 2.92 -16.09 0.01
C TYR A 130 2.94 -14.70 -0.62
N SER A 131 2.52 -13.65 0.09
CA SER A 131 2.59 -12.27 -0.39
C SER A 131 4.00 -11.68 -0.33
N ARG A 132 4.96 -12.36 0.32
CA ARG A 132 6.33 -11.90 0.53
C ARG A 132 7.28 -12.57 -0.45
N PRO A 133 8.43 -11.94 -0.77
CA PRO A 133 9.37 -12.49 -1.74
C PRO A 133 10.01 -13.78 -1.24
N ALA A 134 10.12 -14.75 -2.15
CA ALA A 134 10.72 -16.06 -1.89
C ALA A 134 12.17 -16.14 -2.40
N GLU A 135 12.67 -15.10 -3.07
CA GLU A 135 14.01 -15.03 -3.63
C GLU A 135 15.13 -15.10 -2.57
N PHE A 136 14.78 -14.90 -1.30
CA PHE A 136 15.69 -14.99 -0.15
C PHE A 136 15.66 -16.34 0.58
N ASP A 137 14.83 -17.28 0.11
CA ASP A 137 14.70 -18.60 0.73
C ASP A 137 15.96 -19.44 0.55
N GLY A 138 16.31 -20.20 1.58
CA GLY A 138 17.43 -21.14 1.51
C GLY A 138 18.81 -20.49 1.62
N MET A 139 18.89 -19.17 1.83
CA MET A 139 20.17 -18.44 1.84
C MET A 139 20.88 -18.46 3.19
N LEU A 140 20.13 -18.26 4.28
CA LEU A 140 20.70 -17.98 5.60
C LEU A 140 20.36 -19.08 6.61
N PRO A 141 21.31 -19.41 7.51
CA PRO A 141 21.05 -20.33 8.61
C PRO A 141 20.16 -19.68 9.68
N ILE A 142 19.68 -20.52 10.60
CA ILE A 142 18.99 -20.08 11.81
C ILE A 142 19.93 -19.25 12.70
N VAL A 143 19.41 -18.17 13.28
CA VAL A 143 20.15 -17.20 14.12
C VAL A 143 19.95 -17.50 15.61
N THR A 144 21.03 -17.52 16.39
CA THR A 144 20.96 -17.70 17.85
C THR A 144 20.56 -16.41 18.57
N VAL A 145 20.15 -16.50 19.84
CA VAL A 145 19.87 -15.28 20.65
C VAL A 145 21.12 -14.42 20.80
N GLU A 146 22.28 -15.06 20.95
CA GLU A 146 23.58 -14.42 21.05
C GLU A 146 24.00 -13.72 19.74
N ASP A 147 23.68 -14.30 18.59
CA ASP A 147 23.93 -13.68 17.28
C ASP A 147 23.07 -12.42 17.10
N ALA A 148 21.77 -12.50 17.43
CA ALA A 148 20.86 -11.35 17.40
C ALA A 148 21.33 -10.24 18.35
N ALA A 149 21.83 -10.60 19.54
CA ALA A 149 22.45 -9.65 20.46
C ALA A 149 23.79 -9.09 19.95
N GLY A 150 24.52 -9.86 19.14
CA GLY A 150 25.78 -9.50 18.52
C GLY A 150 25.68 -8.32 17.55
N LEU A 151 24.49 -8.09 16.98
CA LEU A 151 24.15 -6.91 16.18
C LEU A 151 24.04 -5.63 17.02
N ARG A 152 24.06 -5.74 18.36
CA ARG A 152 23.99 -4.64 19.33
C ARG A 152 22.77 -3.73 19.10
N PRO A 153 21.54 -4.29 19.00
CA PRO A 153 20.35 -3.45 18.89
C PRO A 153 20.15 -2.60 20.15
N PRO A 154 19.43 -1.46 20.07
CA PRO A 154 19.10 -0.66 21.25
C PRO A 154 18.33 -1.45 22.32
N GLY A 155 17.43 -2.34 21.89
CA GLY A 155 16.74 -3.29 22.75
C GLY A 155 16.69 -4.71 22.18
N LEU A 156 16.70 -5.71 23.08
CA LEU A 156 16.42 -7.11 22.75
C LEU A 156 15.25 -7.64 23.58
N TRP A 157 14.28 -8.22 22.90
CA TRP A 157 13.10 -8.86 23.45
C TRP A 157 13.11 -10.36 23.15
N VAL A 158 13.04 -11.19 24.19
CA VAL A 158 12.98 -12.64 24.06
C VAL A 158 11.63 -13.17 24.53
N ASN A 159 10.86 -13.78 23.63
CA ASN A 159 9.57 -14.37 23.93
C ASN A 159 9.69 -15.88 24.15
N VAL A 160 9.17 -16.38 25.27
CA VAL A 160 9.12 -17.80 25.61
C VAL A 160 7.68 -18.29 25.48
N GLN A 161 7.34 -18.90 24.35
CA GLN A 161 5.96 -19.29 24.06
C GLN A 161 5.55 -20.66 24.65
N TYR A 162 6.52 -21.56 24.85
CA TYR A 162 6.25 -22.99 25.09
C TYR A 162 7.03 -23.57 26.29
N ASP A 163 7.14 -22.84 27.41
CA ASP A 163 7.92 -23.27 28.58
C ASP A 163 7.49 -24.65 29.10
N THR A 164 6.18 -24.89 29.23
CA THR A 164 5.63 -26.17 29.67
C THR A 164 6.04 -27.32 28.74
N PHE A 165 6.03 -27.10 27.43
CA PHE A 165 6.45 -28.11 26.44
C PHE A 165 7.94 -28.48 26.58
N TYR A 166 8.81 -27.47 26.75
CA TYR A 166 10.24 -27.69 26.89
C TYR A 166 10.58 -28.41 28.19
N ASN A 167 9.97 -28.00 29.32
CA ASN A 167 10.22 -28.63 30.62
C ASN A 167 9.85 -30.12 30.64
N GLN A 168 8.77 -30.52 29.94
CA GLN A 168 8.40 -31.93 29.77
C GLN A 168 9.45 -32.78 29.03
N ARG A 169 10.41 -32.13 28.35
CA ARG A 169 11.47 -32.76 27.54
C ARG A 169 12.86 -32.50 28.09
N ASN A 170 12.96 -32.15 29.37
CA ASN A 170 14.22 -31.83 30.06
C ASN A 170 15.01 -30.66 29.45
N ALA A 171 14.34 -29.79 28.69
CA ALA A 171 14.88 -28.51 28.25
C ALA A 171 14.29 -27.39 29.11
N SER A 172 15.08 -26.39 29.50
CA SER A 172 14.62 -25.33 30.41
C SER A 172 14.85 -23.95 29.81
N PRO A 173 13.81 -23.30 29.23
CA PRO A 173 13.88 -21.92 28.76
C PRO A 173 14.31 -20.96 29.88
N ALA A 174 13.78 -21.15 31.08
CA ALA A 174 14.17 -20.37 32.25
C ALA A 174 15.66 -20.56 32.62
N GLY A 175 16.16 -21.80 32.56
CA GLY A 175 17.56 -22.13 32.78
C GLY A 175 18.49 -21.52 31.73
N TYR A 176 18.09 -21.61 30.46
CA TYR A 176 18.78 -20.96 29.34
C TYR A 176 18.87 -19.45 29.54
N LEU A 177 17.73 -18.79 29.79
CA LEU A 177 17.66 -17.34 30.00
C LEU A 177 18.55 -16.88 31.16
N LYS A 178 18.55 -17.61 32.28
CA LYS A 178 19.41 -17.30 33.43
C LYS A 178 20.91 -17.34 33.09
N ASN A 179 21.30 -18.22 32.17
CA ASN A 179 22.69 -18.33 31.73
C ASN A 179 23.02 -17.23 30.71
N VAL A 180 22.22 -17.08 29.66
CA VAL A 180 22.49 -16.12 28.56
C VAL A 180 22.45 -14.67 29.04
N MET A 181 21.56 -14.31 29.98
CA MET A 181 21.48 -12.96 30.56
C MET A 181 22.74 -12.54 31.33
N ARG A 182 23.68 -13.44 31.61
CA ARG A 182 24.99 -13.09 32.20
C ARG A 182 25.91 -12.38 31.22
N THR A 183 25.72 -12.63 29.93
CA THR A 183 26.59 -12.14 28.84
C THR A 183 25.83 -11.29 27.84
N VAL A 184 24.51 -11.47 27.72
CA VAL A 184 23.63 -10.77 26.79
C VAL A 184 22.69 -9.83 27.57
N GLY A 185 22.55 -8.59 27.09
CA GLY A 185 21.53 -7.66 27.57
C GLY A 185 20.16 -8.01 27.00
N ILE A 186 19.24 -8.46 27.85
CA ILE A 186 17.83 -8.70 27.47
C ILE A 186 16.96 -7.69 28.20
N ASN A 187 16.32 -6.80 27.44
CA ASN A 187 15.50 -5.70 27.96
C ASN A 187 14.08 -6.19 28.31
N TYR A 188 13.58 -7.17 27.55
CA TYR A 188 12.22 -7.69 27.72
C TYR A 188 12.20 -9.22 27.63
N ILE A 189 11.46 -9.84 28.54
CA ILE A 189 11.11 -11.26 28.46
C ILE A 189 9.60 -11.36 28.48
N SER A 190 9.01 -12.00 27.48
CA SER A 190 7.58 -12.27 27.46
C SER A 190 7.27 -13.75 27.49
N SER A 191 6.07 -14.08 27.93
CA SER A 191 5.52 -15.42 27.79
C SER A 191 3.99 -15.36 27.92
N PRO A 192 3.28 -16.25 27.21
CA PRO A 192 1.85 -16.45 27.45
C PRO A 192 1.57 -17.38 28.64
N GLU A 193 2.59 -18.02 29.24
CA GLU A 193 2.41 -18.94 30.36
C GLU A 193 2.60 -18.23 31.73
N VAL A 194 1.56 -18.25 32.57
CA VAL A 194 1.55 -17.52 33.86
C VAL A 194 2.58 -18.11 34.83
N ALA A 195 2.74 -19.44 34.87
CA ALA A 195 3.74 -20.10 35.72
C ALA A 195 5.16 -19.62 35.40
N PHE A 196 5.50 -19.53 34.11
CA PHE A 196 6.83 -19.13 33.67
C PHE A 196 7.16 -17.70 34.10
N LEU A 197 6.27 -16.73 33.85
CA LEU A 197 6.53 -15.35 34.27
C LEU A 197 6.56 -15.20 35.78
N THR A 198 5.70 -15.90 36.50
CA THR A 198 5.71 -15.91 37.97
C THR A 198 7.05 -16.41 38.51
N PHE A 199 7.60 -17.46 37.92
CA PHE A 199 8.93 -17.97 38.25
C PHE A 199 10.02 -16.93 37.93
N MET A 200 10.00 -16.36 36.72
CA MET A 200 11.01 -15.41 36.26
C MET A 200 10.99 -14.08 37.02
N ASN A 201 9.86 -13.71 37.64
CA ASN A 201 9.71 -12.49 38.46
C ASN A 201 10.70 -12.43 39.63
N GLY A 202 11.17 -13.58 40.12
CA GLY A 202 12.22 -13.70 41.14
C GLY A 202 13.63 -13.92 40.58
N GLN A 203 13.80 -14.08 39.27
CA GLN A 203 15.10 -14.41 38.63
C GLN A 203 15.73 -13.22 37.90
N VAL A 204 14.97 -12.18 37.55
CA VAL A 204 15.44 -11.06 36.73
C VAL A 204 15.73 -9.79 37.55
N ASN A 205 16.62 -8.93 37.04
CA ASN A 205 16.77 -7.57 37.54
C ASN A 205 15.71 -6.68 36.89
N LYS A 206 14.67 -6.32 37.64
CA LYS A 206 13.51 -5.52 37.16
C LYS A 206 13.85 -4.10 36.68
N ALA A 207 15.04 -3.59 37.02
CA ALA A 207 15.53 -2.32 36.49
C ALA A 207 16.07 -2.46 35.07
N ARG A 208 16.52 -3.66 34.67
CA ARG A 208 17.11 -3.94 33.35
C ARG A 208 16.19 -4.73 32.44
N THR A 209 15.41 -5.66 33.00
CA THR A 209 14.58 -6.59 32.24
C THR A 209 13.13 -6.49 32.71
N LYS A 210 12.23 -6.15 31.78
CA LYS A 210 10.78 -6.13 32.02
C LYS A 210 10.17 -7.48 31.67
N LEU A 211 9.28 -7.96 32.53
CA LEU A 211 8.50 -9.17 32.27
C LEU A 211 7.15 -8.79 31.68
N ILE A 212 6.80 -9.34 30.54
CA ILE A 212 5.59 -8.96 29.79
C ILE A 212 4.69 -10.17 29.59
N PHE A 213 3.45 -10.08 30.06
CA PHE A 213 2.47 -11.14 29.84
C PHE A 213 1.88 -11.04 28.43
N ARG A 214 2.11 -12.07 27.61
CA ARG A 214 1.61 -12.11 26.23
C ARG A 214 0.23 -12.75 26.21
N PHE A 215 -0.76 -12.03 25.71
CA PHE A 215 -2.05 -12.60 25.39
C PHE A 215 -2.00 -13.27 24.02
N LEU A 216 -2.65 -14.42 23.90
CA LEU A 216 -2.97 -15.06 22.63
C LEU A 216 -4.43 -14.75 22.28
N ASP A 217 -5.08 -15.56 21.44
CA ASP A 217 -6.49 -15.34 21.11
C ASP A 217 -7.41 -15.41 22.35
N ALA A 218 -8.49 -14.63 22.31
CA ALA A 218 -9.43 -14.46 23.43
C ALA A 218 -9.99 -15.77 24.00
N ASN A 219 -10.14 -16.79 23.14
CA ASN A 219 -10.71 -18.09 23.48
C ASN A 219 -9.64 -19.16 23.74
N GLU A 220 -8.37 -18.86 23.50
CA GLU A 220 -7.30 -19.79 23.85
C GLU A 220 -7.14 -19.91 25.37
N ILE A 221 -6.73 -21.10 25.81
CA ILE A 221 -6.60 -21.47 27.22
C ILE A 221 -5.14 -21.37 27.63
N GLU A 222 -4.89 -20.57 28.67
CA GLU A 222 -3.57 -20.52 29.28
C GLU A 222 -3.28 -21.83 30.04
N PRO A 223 -2.16 -22.51 29.77
CA PRO A 223 -1.95 -23.90 30.19
C PRO A 223 -1.85 -24.09 31.71
N THR A 224 -1.43 -23.07 32.47
CA THR A 224 -1.21 -23.16 33.92
C THR A 224 -2.51 -22.98 34.71
N THR A 225 -3.21 -21.88 34.45
CA THR A 225 -4.41 -21.42 35.16
C THR A 225 -5.67 -22.10 34.64
N ARG A 226 -5.62 -22.66 33.42
CA ARG A 226 -6.77 -23.28 32.73
C ARG A 226 -7.93 -22.30 32.48
N LYS A 227 -7.63 -21.01 32.46
CA LYS A 227 -8.55 -19.93 32.10
C LYS A 227 -8.30 -19.50 30.66
N THR A 228 -9.32 -18.90 30.03
CA THR A 228 -9.08 -18.27 28.72
C THR A 228 -8.31 -16.96 28.88
N TYR A 229 -7.63 -16.51 27.82
CA TYR A 229 -6.96 -15.20 27.84
C TYR A 229 -7.96 -14.05 28.06
N SER A 230 -9.20 -14.15 27.55
CA SER A 230 -10.26 -13.16 27.83
C SER A 230 -10.72 -13.15 29.30
N GLU A 231 -10.66 -14.28 30.02
CA GLU A 231 -10.90 -14.32 31.45
C GLU A 231 -9.75 -13.70 32.25
N LEU A 232 -8.50 -13.97 31.84
CA LEU A 232 -7.31 -13.39 32.47
C LEU A 232 -7.25 -11.87 32.31
N LEU A 233 -7.68 -11.34 31.16
CA LEU A 233 -7.72 -9.90 30.87
C LEU A 233 -8.57 -9.13 31.90
N LYS A 234 -9.58 -9.76 32.48
CA LYS A 234 -10.48 -9.14 33.48
C LYS A 234 -9.80 -8.92 34.83
N ASP A 235 -8.62 -9.51 35.06
CA ASP A 235 -7.87 -9.43 36.33
C ASP A 235 -6.45 -8.89 36.11
N LEU A 236 -6.38 -7.68 35.54
CA LEU A 236 -5.12 -6.95 35.35
C LEU A 236 -4.35 -6.72 36.67
N ALA A 237 -5.06 -6.61 37.80
CA ALA A 237 -4.45 -6.45 39.11
C ALA A 237 -3.62 -7.68 39.51
N ASN A 238 -4.13 -8.90 39.24
CA ASN A 238 -3.36 -10.11 39.44
C ASN A 238 -2.17 -10.20 38.46
N ILE A 239 -2.36 -9.81 37.19
CA ILE A 239 -1.25 -9.78 36.20
C ILE A 239 -0.09 -8.89 36.67
N LYS A 240 -0.41 -7.73 37.26
CA LYS A 240 0.59 -6.79 37.81
C LYS A 240 1.49 -7.40 38.89
N THR A 241 1.08 -8.49 39.54
CA THR A 241 1.90 -9.15 40.58
C THR A 241 3.14 -9.85 39.99
N PHE A 242 3.08 -10.28 38.72
CA PHE A 242 4.15 -11.03 38.06
C PHE A 242 4.68 -10.37 36.78
N ALA A 243 3.95 -9.40 36.19
CA ALA A 243 4.36 -8.71 34.97
C ALA A 243 4.48 -7.18 35.16
N SER A 244 5.37 -6.58 34.38
CA SER A 244 5.54 -5.13 34.24
C SER A 244 4.62 -4.53 33.17
N GLY A 245 4.14 -5.37 32.25
CA GLY A 245 3.23 -4.97 31.19
C GLY A 245 2.58 -6.16 30.51
N ILE A 246 1.78 -5.87 29.50
CA ILE A 246 1.06 -6.84 28.68
C ILE A 246 1.37 -6.62 27.19
N LEU A 247 1.40 -7.69 26.42
CA LEU A 247 1.44 -7.65 24.96
C LEU A 247 0.16 -8.31 24.45
N VAL A 248 -0.64 -7.59 23.68
CA VAL A 248 -1.96 -8.06 23.21
C VAL A 248 -2.09 -8.01 21.68
N PRO A 249 -2.86 -8.91 21.06
CA PRO A 249 -3.34 -8.70 19.69
C PRO A 249 -4.07 -7.36 19.59
N LYS A 250 -3.90 -6.64 18.48
CA LYS A 250 -4.44 -5.28 18.29
C LYS A 250 -5.98 -5.20 18.45
N GLU A 251 -6.67 -6.31 18.19
CA GLU A 251 -8.11 -6.47 18.32
C GLU A 251 -8.62 -6.41 19.77
N TYR A 252 -7.74 -6.61 20.77
CA TYR A 252 -8.08 -6.39 22.18
C TYR A 252 -8.28 -4.91 22.52
N ILE A 253 -7.68 -4.02 21.72
CA ILE A 253 -7.71 -2.56 21.92
C ILE A 253 -8.77 -1.96 21.00
N TRP A 254 -8.69 -2.30 19.72
CA TRP A 254 -9.64 -1.87 18.69
C TRP A 254 -10.29 -3.10 18.07
N PRO A 255 -11.46 -3.55 18.58
CA PRO A 255 -12.15 -4.69 18.02
C PRO A 255 -12.53 -4.42 16.56
N VAL A 256 -12.45 -5.44 15.73
CA VAL A 256 -12.86 -5.39 14.32
C VAL A 256 -14.08 -6.29 14.13
N GLY A 257 -15.18 -5.70 13.67
CA GLY A 257 -16.41 -6.44 13.40
C GLY A 257 -16.25 -7.40 12.22
N ALA A 258 -17.18 -8.36 12.09
CA ALA A 258 -17.16 -9.34 11.00
C ALA A 258 -17.22 -8.73 9.58
N ASN A 259 -17.63 -7.46 9.47
CA ASN A 259 -17.64 -6.66 8.25
C ASN A 259 -16.34 -5.88 8.00
N GLN A 260 -15.28 -6.10 8.79
CA GLN A 260 -13.94 -5.48 8.68
C GLN A 260 -13.91 -3.96 8.99
N TYR A 261 -14.80 -3.48 9.86
CA TYR A 261 -14.78 -2.12 10.38
C TYR A 261 -14.40 -2.11 11.86
N LEU A 262 -13.73 -1.03 12.28
CA LEU A 262 -13.44 -0.80 13.69
C LEU A 262 -14.73 -0.62 14.50
N GLU A 263 -14.79 -1.27 15.65
CA GLU A 263 -15.77 -0.99 16.70
C GLU A 263 -15.23 0.08 17.67
N ALA A 264 -16.00 0.39 18.71
CA ALA A 264 -15.53 1.30 19.75
C ALA A 264 -14.29 0.74 20.45
N PRO A 265 -13.30 1.58 20.81
CA PRO A 265 -12.10 1.12 21.51
C PRO A 265 -12.48 0.57 22.88
N THR A 266 -11.71 -0.42 23.36
CA THR A 266 -11.83 -0.91 24.73
C THR A 266 -11.15 0.05 25.71
N THR A 267 -11.43 -0.11 27.00
CA THR A 267 -10.74 0.65 28.07
C THR A 267 -9.41 0.02 28.47
N LEU A 268 -8.95 -1.03 27.76
CA LEU A 268 -7.83 -1.86 28.17
C LEU A 268 -6.56 -1.05 28.44
N VAL A 269 -6.20 -0.14 27.53
CA VAL A 269 -4.97 0.65 27.64
C VAL A 269 -5.02 1.53 28.89
N SER A 270 -6.10 2.27 29.05
CA SER A 270 -6.28 3.18 30.20
C SER A 270 -6.41 2.42 31.52
N ASP A 271 -7.05 1.26 31.56
CA ASP A 271 -7.18 0.45 32.78
C ASP A 271 -5.86 -0.23 33.17
N ALA A 272 -5.08 -0.70 32.20
CA ALA A 272 -3.73 -1.20 32.43
C ALA A 272 -2.80 -0.10 32.94
N HIS A 273 -2.84 1.08 32.32
CA HIS A 273 -2.02 2.22 32.73
C HIS A 273 -2.34 2.70 34.15
N LYS A 274 -3.61 2.73 34.56
CA LYS A 274 -4.00 3.03 35.96
C LYS A 274 -3.38 2.08 36.99
N LEU A 275 -3.08 0.84 36.58
CA LEU A 275 -2.42 -0.17 37.40
C LEU A 275 -0.89 -0.16 37.25
N GLY A 276 -0.35 0.74 36.43
CA GLY A 276 1.07 0.82 36.12
C GLY A 276 1.59 -0.34 35.27
N LEU A 277 0.73 -0.93 34.42
CA LEU A 277 1.12 -1.91 33.42
C LEU A 277 1.39 -1.23 32.08
N LEU A 278 2.55 -1.49 31.49
CA LEU A 278 2.83 -1.13 30.09
C LEU A 278 1.92 -1.95 29.16
N VAL A 279 1.54 -1.40 28.02
CA VAL A 279 0.70 -2.04 27.02
C VAL A 279 1.39 -1.99 25.66
N TYR A 280 1.73 -3.17 25.17
CA TYR A 280 2.27 -3.37 23.83
C TYR A 280 1.21 -4.04 22.96
N SER A 281 1.25 -3.80 21.66
CA SER A 281 0.31 -4.43 20.73
C SER A 281 1.03 -5.14 19.59
N SER A 282 0.43 -6.21 19.08
CA SER A 282 0.95 -7.06 18.00
C SER A 282 -0.06 -7.24 16.87
N GLY A 283 0.42 -7.73 15.72
CA GLY A 283 -0.41 -7.97 14.54
C GLY A 283 -0.37 -6.86 13.49
N PHE A 284 0.68 -6.03 13.52
CA PHE A 284 0.89 -4.99 12.51
C PHE A 284 1.70 -5.56 11.34
N ALA A 285 1.12 -5.51 10.16
CA ALA A 285 1.73 -5.94 8.92
C ALA A 285 1.12 -5.16 7.75
N ASN A 286 1.97 -4.54 6.92
CA ASN A 286 1.54 -3.71 5.80
C ASN A 286 0.94 -4.55 4.65
N ASP A 287 1.32 -5.82 4.57
CA ASP A 287 0.93 -6.76 3.52
C ASP A 287 -0.29 -7.62 3.90
N MET A 288 -1.10 -7.14 4.86
CA MET A 288 -2.34 -7.80 5.28
C MET A 288 -3.53 -6.85 5.15
N PRO A 289 -4.73 -7.34 4.78
CA PRO A 289 -5.93 -6.52 4.80
C PRO A 289 -6.23 -6.01 6.21
N ALA A 290 -6.08 -4.70 6.41
CA ALA A 290 -6.50 -4.03 7.63
C ALA A 290 -7.99 -3.65 7.55
N SER A 291 -8.51 -3.04 8.61
CA SER A 291 -9.88 -2.50 8.60
C SER A 291 -10.06 -1.48 7.47
N TYR A 292 -11.24 -1.48 6.83
CA TYR A 292 -11.58 -0.49 5.80
C TYR A 292 -11.56 0.96 6.30
N ASN A 293 -11.56 1.18 7.62
CA ASN A 293 -11.37 2.49 8.24
C ASN A 293 -10.04 3.16 7.88
N TYR A 294 -9.01 2.39 7.50
CA TYR A 294 -7.68 2.92 7.21
C TYR A 294 -7.42 3.15 5.72
N SER A 295 -8.35 2.81 4.83
CA SER A 295 -8.18 2.98 3.38
C SER A 295 -6.87 2.38 2.84
N TYR A 296 -6.48 1.21 3.38
CA TYR A 296 -5.23 0.51 3.08
C TYR A 296 -3.95 1.30 3.37
N ASP A 297 -4.02 2.38 4.14
CA ASP A 297 -2.85 3.14 4.60
C ASP A 297 -2.35 2.56 5.93
N PRO A 298 -1.22 1.84 5.96
CA PRO A 298 -0.70 1.26 7.19
C PRO A 298 -0.29 2.35 8.20
N THR A 299 0.15 3.53 7.75
CA THR A 299 0.52 4.65 8.64
C THR A 299 -0.66 5.07 9.51
N ASN A 300 -1.86 5.12 8.92
CA ASN A 300 -3.09 5.44 9.66
C ASN A 300 -3.42 4.38 10.71
N GLU A 301 -3.19 3.10 10.42
CA GLU A 301 -3.34 2.04 11.42
C GLU A 301 -2.37 2.26 12.58
N TYR A 302 -1.07 2.47 12.34
CA TYR A 302 -0.12 2.72 13.43
C TYR A 302 -0.53 3.92 14.29
N LEU A 303 -0.83 5.07 13.66
CA LEU A 303 -1.25 6.29 14.35
C LEU A 303 -2.49 6.08 15.22
N GLN A 304 -3.44 5.25 14.80
CA GLN A 304 -4.64 4.94 15.59
C GLN A 304 -4.33 4.35 16.97
N PHE A 305 -3.17 3.69 17.14
CA PHE A 305 -2.75 3.07 18.40
C PHE A 305 -1.80 3.96 19.23
N ILE A 306 -1.05 4.85 18.60
CA ILE A 306 -0.01 5.65 19.28
C ILE A 306 -0.33 7.13 19.42
N ASP A 307 -1.20 7.70 18.58
CA ASP A 307 -1.50 9.13 18.56
C ASP A 307 -2.98 9.37 18.28
N ASN A 308 -3.80 9.08 19.29
CA ASN A 308 -5.22 9.39 19.30
C ASN A 308 -5.59 10.21 20.55
N SER A 309 -6.84 10.66 20.64
CA SER A 309 -7.28 11.54 21.73
C SER A 309 -7.52 10.83 23.08
N GLN A 310 -7.51 9.50 23.12
CA GLN A 310 -7.94 8.70 24.27
C GLN A 310 -6.79 7.99 24.98
N PHE A 311 -5.78 7.51 24.24
CA PHE A 311 -4.61 6.82 24.78
C PHE A 311 -3.47 6.72 23.75
N SER A 312 -2.28 6.35 24.22
CA SER A 312 -1.18 5.82 23.40
C SER A 312 -0.72 4.49 23.99
N ILE A 313 -0.54 3.45 23.18
CA ILE A 313 0.15 2.24 23.64
C ILE A 313 1.65 2.49 23.79
N ASP A 314 2.33 1.69 24.61
CA ASP A 314 3.76 1.84 24.94
C ASP A 314 4.70 1.21 23.89
N GLY A 315 4.18 0.45 22.92
CA GLY A 315 4.95 0.00 21.76
C GLY A 315 4.24 -0.96 20.81
N LEU A 316 4.82 -1.09 19.62
CA LEU A 316 4.25 -1.77 18.45
C LEU A 316 5.14 -2.95 18.03
N LEU A 317 4.61 -4.18 18.07
CA LEU A 317 5.24 -5.37 17.50
C LEU A 317 4.78 -5.56 16.05
N THR A 318 5.70 -5.36 15.11
CA THR A 318 5.41 -5.30 13.68
C THR A 318 6.44 -6.05 12.83
N ASP A 319 6.00 -6.49 11.66
CA ASP A 319 6.83 -7.08 10.60
C ASP A 319 7.54 -6.01 9.75
N PHE A 320 7.05 -4.75 9.85
CA PHE A 320 7.51 -3.59 9.07
C PHE A 320 7.94 -2.46 10.03
N PRO A 321 9.06 -2.62 10.76
CA PRO A 321 9.52 -1.63 11.74
C PRO A 321 9.79 -0.24 11.15
N THR A 322 10.09 -0.15 9.85
CA THR A 322 10.27 1.13 9.14
C THR A 322 8.98 1.94 9.09
N THR A 323 7.84 1.33 8.80
CA THR A 323 6.54 2.03 8.78
C THR A 323 6.11 2.48 10.17
N ALA A 324 6.30 1.64 11.19
CA ALA A 324 6.06 2.04 12.58
C ALA A 324 6.95 3.22 13.01
N ALA A 325 8.24 3.18 12.65
CA ALA A 325 9.17 4.27 12.91
C ALA A 325 8.78 5.56 12.18
N ASN A 326 8.38 5.47 10.91
CA ASN A 326 7.89 6.61 10.13
C ASN A 326 6.63 7.19 10.75
N ALA A 327 5.67 6.37 11.18
CA ALA A 327 4.44 6.82 11.85
C ALA A 327 4.77 7.68 13.09
N ILE A 328 5.73 7.25 13.91
CA ILE A 328 6.19 7.97 15.10
C ILE A 328 6.91 9.27 14.73
N VAL A 329 7.94 9.20 13.88
CA VAL A 329 8.86 10.33 13.65
C VAL A 329 8.28 11.38 12.71
N CYS A 330 7.47 10.97 11.73
CA CYS A 330 7.02 11.82 10.63
C CYS A 330 5.58 12.31 10.76
N PHE A 331 4.71 11.52 11.40
CA PHE A 331 3.26 11.74 11.32
C PHE A 331 2.58 11.96 12.66
N ALA A 332 3.13 11.43 13.76
CA ALA A 332 2.56 11.62 15.09
C ALA A 332 2.65 13.08 15.57
N HIS A 333 1.70 13.46 16.41
CA HIS A 333 1.49 14.78 16.99
C HIS A 333 1.35 15.91 15.96
N ASN A 334 1.00 15.58 14.71
CA ASN A 334 0.79 16.54 13.62
C ASN A 334 -0.61 17.19 13.67
N GLN A 335 -1.00 17.70 14.84
CA GLN A 335 -2.33 18.29 15.09
C GLN A 335 -2.58 19.58 14.29
N LYS A 336 -1.54 20.18 13.72
CA LYS A 336 -1.63 21.28 12.77
C LYS A 336 -0.78 20.93 11.55
N PRO A 337 -1.37 20.27 10.53
CA PRO A 337 -0.66 19.92 9.32
C PRO A 337 0.01 21.17 8.74
N ALA A 338 1.29 21.08 8.43
CA ALA A 338 1.97 22.15 7.71
C ALA A 338 1.25 22.40 6.37
N PRO A 339 1.23 23.64 5.86
CA PRO A 339 0.74 23.86 4.50
C PRO A 339 1.60 23.05 3.53
N VAL A 340 0.97 22.41 2.53
CA VAL A 340 1.70 21.82 1.40
C VAL A 340 2.51 22.94 0.75
N LYS A 341 3.84 22.79 0.65
CA LYS A 341 4.71 23.80 0.06
C LYS A 341 5.34 23.26 -1.22
N GLY A 342 4.95 23.83 -2.35
CA GLY A 342 5.63 23.62 -3.63
C GLY A 342 5.15 22.37 -4.37
N LYS A 343 6.11 21.65 -4.98
CA LYS A 343 5.89 20.45 -5.79
C LYS A 343 6.36 19.21 -5.03
N PRO A 344 5.84 18.02 -5.35
CA PRO A 344 4.76 17.77 -6.32
C PRO A 344 3.38 18.24 -5.85
N LEU A 345 2.50 18.57 -6.80
CA LEU A 345 1.07 18.78 -6.55
C LEU A 345 0.39 17.44 -6.25
N VAL A 346 -0.50 17.38 -5.26
CA VAL A 346 -1.40 16.24 -5.04
C VAL A 346 -2.63 16.41 -5.94
N ILE A 347 -2.79 15.49 -6.90
CA ILE A 347 -3.86 15.51 -7.90
C ILE A 347 -4.74 14.28 -7.66
N SER A 348 -6.07 14.45 -7.55
CA SER A 348 -6.96 13.29 -7.45
C SER A 348 -7.02 12.50 -8.77
N HIS A 349 -7.37 11.23 -8.68
CA HIS A 349 -7.75 10.40 -9.83
C HIS A 349 -9.22 10.00 -9.69
N ASN A 350 -10.08 10.71 -10.41
CA ASN A 350 -11.54 10.66 -10.32
C ASN A 350 -12.08 10.94 -8.91
N GLY A 351 -11.47 11.90 -8.20
CA GLY A 351 -11.71 12.15 -6.77
C GLY A 351 -10.98 11.16 -5.85
N ALA A 352 -11.46 10.96 -4.62
CA ALA A 352 -10.95 9.93 -3.71
C ALA A 352 -11.54 8.56 -4.09
N SER A 353 -11.21 8.09 -5.29
CA SER A 353 -11.80 6.89 -5.90
C SER A 353 -11.36 5.57 -5.24
N GLY A 354 -10.37 5.63 -4.34
CA GLY A 354 -10.02 4.56 -3.41
C GLY A 354 -11.06 4.36 -2.28
N ASP A 355 -11.80 5.42 -1.93
CA ASP A 355 -12.75 5.42 -0.81
C ASP A 355 -14.22 5.38 -1.26
N TYR A 356 -14.52 5.97 -2.42
CA TYR A 356 -15.86 6.11 -2.99
C TYR A 356 -15.84 5.78 -4.49
N PRO A 357 -17.01 5.47 -5.11
CA PRO A 357 -17.12 5.39 -6.56
C PRO A 357 -16.59 6.68 -7.21
N GLY A 358 -15.65 6.54 -8.14
CA GLY A 358 -15.00 7.68 -8.79
C GLY A 358 -15.98 8.58 -9.54
N CYS A 359 -15.61 9.85 -9.69
CA CYS A 359 -16.40 10.91 -10.34
C CYS A 359 -17.76 11.22 -9.69
N THR A 360 -17.96 10.80 -8.44
CA THR A 360 -19.15 11.14 -7.66
C THR A 360 -18.96 12.39 -6.80
N ASP A 361 -20.08 13.00 -6.41
CA ASP A 361 -20.13 14.06 -5.39
C ASP A 361 -19.32 13.70 -4.13
N LEU A 362 -19.52 12.51 -3.56
CA LEU A 362 -18.80 12.07 -2.37
C LEU A 362 -17.30 11.86 -2.60
N ALA A 363 -16.90 11.31 -3.75
CA ALA A 363 -15.49 11.13 -4.08
C ALA A 363 -14.75 12.49 -4.19
N TYR A 364 -15.39 13.50 -4.79
CA TYR A 364 -14.80 14.84 -4.88
C TYR A 364 -14.81 15.58 -3.55
N GLU A 365 -15.90 15.50 -2.77
CA GLU A 365 -15.94 16.08 -1.43
C GLU A 365 -14.85 15.49 -0.52
N LYS A 366 -14.62 14.18 -0.61
CA LYS A 366 -13.55 13.50 0.12
C LYS A 366 -12.17 13.94 -0.36
N ALA A 367 -11.92 14.01 -1.67
CA ALA A 367 -10.62 14.50 -2.20
C ALA A 367 -10.29 15.93 -1.74
N VAL A 368 -11.29 16.81 -1.70
CA VAL A 368 -11.14 18.17 -1.17
C VAL A 368 -10.83 18.15 0.34
N THR A 369 -11.55 17.33 1.10
CA THR A 369 -11.38 17.22 2.56
C THR A 369 -10.01 16.62 2.92
N ASP A 370 -9.56 15.66 2.13
CA ASP A 370 -8.25 15.02 2.24
C ASP A 370 -7.10 15.96 1.88
N GLY A 371 -7.41 17.07 1.19
CA GLY A 371 -6.48 18.15 0.93
C GLY A 371 -5.73 18.07 -0.39
N ALA A 372 -6.33 17.44 -1.42
CA ALA A 372 -5.81 17.49 -2.80
C ALA A 372 -5.64 18.96 -3.26
N ASP A 373 -4.51 19.27 -3.90
CA ASP A 373 -4.26 20.58 -4.49
C ASP A 373 -5.11 20.76 -5.76
N VAL A 374 -5.22 19.69 -6.56
CA VAL A 374 -5.98 19.65 -7.80
C VAL A 374 -6.98 18.51 -7.74
N ILE A 375 -8.25 18.79 -8.05
CA ILE A 375 -9.23 17.73 -8.31
C ILE A 375 -9.50 17.62 -9.81
N ASP A 376 -9.61 16.39 -10.28
CA ASP A 376 -9.74 16.06 -11.70
C ASP A 376 -11.19 15.76 -12.11
N CYS A 377 -11.51 15.89 -13.39
CA CYS A 377 -12.73 15.37 -14.00
C CYS A 377 -12.41 14.88 -15.40
N SER A 378 -12.45 13.56 -15.59
CA SER A 378 -12.46 12.95 -16.93
C SER A 378 -13.85 13.15 -17.53
N VAL A 379 -13.94 13.97 -18.56
CA VAL A 379 -15.22 14.38 -19.14
C VAL A 379 -15.68 13.35 -20.15
N GLN A 380 -16.95 12.96 -20.05
CA GLN A 380 -17.66 12.18 -21.06
C GLN A 380 -18.91 12.93 -21.50
N LEU A 381 -19.42 12.59 -22.67
CA LEU A 381 -20.69 13.10 -23.18
C LEU A 381 -21.76 12.00 -23.17
N SER A 382 -22.98 12.38 -22.77
CA SER A 382 -24.18 11.58 -23.01
C SER A 382 -24.62 11.71 -24.48
N LYS A 383 -25.55 10.84 -24.90
CA LYS A 383 -26.16 10.86 -26.24
C LYS A 383 -26.81 12.20 -26.60
N ASP A 384 -27.39 12.87 -25.60
CA ASP A 384 -28.03 14.19 -25.71
C ASP A 384 -27.07 15.35 -25.41
N GLY A 385 -25.75 15.10 -25.38
CA GLY A 385 -24.71 16.13 -25.33
C GLY A 385 -24.44 16.73 -23.95
N VAL A 386 -24.93 16.13 -22.87
CA VAL A 386 -24.62 16.58 -21.51
C VAL A 386 -23.21 16.13 -21.13
N ALA A 387 -22.37 17.09 -20.74
CA ALA A 387 -21.03 16.83 -20.23
C ALA A 387 -21.05 16.47 -18.74
N PHE A 388 -20.40 15.37 -18.39
CA PHE A 388 -20.34 14.86 -17.02
C PHE A 388 -19.01 14.18 -16.73
N CYS A 389 -18.68 14.02 -15.45
CA CYS A 389 -17.46 13.35 -15.05
C CYS A 389 -17.65 11.82 -15.01
N SER A 390 -16.80 11.09 -15.73
CA SER A 390 -16.63 9.64 -15.64
C SER A 390 -15.23 9.24 -16.11
N GLY A 391 -14.54 8.41 -15.33
CA GLY A 391 -13.19 7.92 -15.64
C GLY A 391 -13.09 7.01 -16.88
N SER A 392 -14.22 6.67 -17.53
CA SER A 392 -14.26 5.95 -18.80
C SER A 392 -15.53 6.29 -19.58
N ALA A 393 -15.44 6.20 -20.91
CA ALA A 393 -16.60 6.23 -21.80
C ALA A 393 -17.46 4.96 -21.66
N ASP A 394 -16.87 3.81 -21.33
CA ASP A 394 -17.60 2.58 -21.00
C ASP A 394 -18.04 2.60 -19.54
N LEU A 395 -19.36 2.73 -19.31
CA LEU A 395 -19.96 2.80 -17.99
C LEU A 395 -20.10 1.42 -17.33
N SER A 396 -19.73 0.33 -18.01
CA SER A 396 -19.94 -1.04 -17.53
C SER A 396 -19.07 -1.41 -16.32
N GLY A 397 -17.89 -0.81 -16.19
CA GLY A 397 -16.91 -1.18 -15.16
C GLY A 397 -17.10 -0.46 -13.83
N ASN A 398 -17.60 0.77 -13.87
CA ASN A 398 -17.73 1.65 -12.70
C ASN A 398 -19.19 2.01 -12.38
N THR A 399 -20.16 1.36 -13.04
CA THR A 399 -21.59 1.48 -12.72
C THR A 399 -22.29 0.12 -12.90
N ASN A 400 -23.59 0.06 -12.61
CA ASN A 400 -24.42 -1.10 -12.95
C ASN A 400 -24.89 -1.14 -14.43
N ALA A 401 -24.34 -0.32 -15.34
CA ALA A 401 -24.76 -0.21 -16.73
C ALA A 401 -24.76 -1.56 -17.48
N LYS A 402 -23.78 -2.43 -17.20
CA LYS A 402 -23.72 -3.78 -17.77
C LYS A 402 -24.98 -4.60 -17.49
N THR A 403 -25.60 -4.42 -16.32
CA THR A 403 -26.85 -5.10 -15.95
C THR A 403 -28.09 -4.37 -16.47
N SER A 404 -28.09 -3.04 -16.46
CA SER A 404 -29.26 -2.22 -16.80
C SER A 404 -29.46 -2.00 -18.30
N PHE A 405 -28.39 -2.00 -19.08
CA PHE A 405 -28.38 -1.61 -20.49
C PHE A 405 -27.56 -2.57 -21.37
N MET A 406 -27.47 -3.85 -20.98
CA MET A 406 -26.72 -4.88 -21.72
C MET A 406 -27.12 -4.96 -23.20
N SER A 407 -28.41 -4.76 -23.51
CA SER A 407 -28.94 -4.78 -24.88
C SER A 407 -28.41 -3.65 -25.77
N ARG A 408 -27.79 -2.63 -25.17
CA ARG A 408 -27.18 -1.48 -25.85
C ARG A 408 -25.65 -1.57 -25.89
N ALA A 409 -25.08 -2.65 -25.36
CA ALA A 409 -23.64 -2.81 -25.43
C ALA A 409 -23.16 -3.06 -26.85
N SER A 410 -21.98 -2.54 -27.15
CA SER A 410 -21.32 -2.72 -28.43
C SER A 410 -19.81 -2.86 -28.22
N THR A 411 -19.11 -3.26 -29.27
CA THR A 411 -17.65 -3.23 -29.32
C THR A 411 -17.24 -2.10 -30.25
N ILE A 412 -16.41 -1.19 -29.76
CA ILE A 412 -15.93 0.00 -30.50
C ILE A 412 -14.40 -0.07 -30.49
N PRO A 413 -13.77 -0.69 -31.51
CA PRO A 413 -12.33 -0.95 -31.53
C PRO A 413 -11.46 0.29 -31.35
N GLU A 414 -11.95 1.47 -31.74
CA GLU A 414 -11.30 2.77 -31.57
C GLU A 414 -11.20 3.21 -30.10
N ILE A 415 -12.05 2.67 -29.22
CA ILE A 415 -12.05 2.97 -27.78
C ILE A 415 -11.54 1.76 -26.98
N GLN A 416 -12.12 0.58 -27.20
CA GLN A 416 -11.74 -0.65 -26.52
C GLN A 416 -12.15 -1.92 -27.29
N GLN A 417 -11.43 -3.01 -27.03
CA GLN A 417 -11.69 -4.32 -27.65
C GLN A 417 -12.85 -5.09 -27.00
N ASN A 418 -13.22 -4.75 -25.77
CA ASN A 418 -14.24 -5.45 -25.01
C ASN A 418 -15.63 -4.85 -25.28
N ASN A 419 -16.66 -5.71 -25.24
CA ASN A 419 -18.05 -5.27 -25.32
C ASN A 419 -18.42 -4.42 -24.10
N GLY A 420 -18.94 -3.21 -24.32
CA GLY A 420 -19.20 -2.21 -23.29
C GLY A 420 -20.47 -1.40 -23.54
N VAL A 421 -20.95 -0.70 -22.51
CA VAL A 421 -22.11 0.20 -22.57
C VAL A 421 -21.58 1.63 -22.50
N PHE A 422 -21.57 2.31 -23.64
CA PHE A 422 -20.90 3.60 -23.77
C PHE A 422 -21.81 4.79 -23.41
N SER A 423 -21.22 5.81 -22.79
CA SER A 423 -21.92 7.00 -22.31
C SER A 423 -22.69 7.73 -23.42
N PHE A 424 -22.07 7.89 -24.59
CA PHE A 424 -22.65 8.58 -25.75
C PHE A 424 -23.76 7.78 -26.45
N GLU A 425 -24.03 6.54 -26.01
CA GLU A 425 -25.20 5.80 -26.42
C GLU A 425 -26.38 6.04 -25.46
N LEU A 426 -26.18 6.49 -24.22
CA LEU A 426 -27.27 6.71 -23.24
C LEU A 426 -27.61 8.20 -23.10
N THR A 427 -28.88 8.57 -22.91
CA THR A 427 -29.22 9.96 -22.54
C THR A 427 -28.80 10.26 -21.11
N TRP A 428 -28.65 11.54 -20.76
CA TRP A 428 -28.30 11.92 -19.39
C TRP A 428 -29.32 11.41 -18.38
N THR A 429 -30.62 11.48 -18.70
CA THR A 429 -31.67 10.91 -17.85
C THR A 429 -31.51 9.40 -17.63
N GLU A 430 -31.09 8.65 -18.65
CA GLU A 430 -30.78 7.22 -18.51
C GLU A 430 -29.53 7.02 -17.61
N ILE A 431 -28.47 7.80 -17.82
CA ILE A 431 -27.23 7.74 -17.02
C ILE A 431 -27.50 8.04 -15.56
N GLN A 432 -28.39 8.99 -15.25
CA GLN A 432 -28.80 9.31 -13.87
C GLN A 432 -29.51 8.15 -13.14
N THR A 433 -29.99 7.14 -13.87
CA THR A 433 -30.56 5.92 -13.25
C THR A 433 -29.49 4.90 -12.82
N LEU A 434 -28.26 5.07 -13.29
CA LEU A 434 -27.16 4.17 -12.96
C LEU A 434 -26.72 4.35 -11.51
N LYS A 435 -26.30 3.24 -10.91
CA LYS A 435 -25.64 3.21 -9.61
C LYS A 435 -24.13 3.17 -9.83
N PRO A 436 -23.39 4.22 -9.43
CA PRO A 436 -21.94 4.18 -9.41
C PRO A 436 -21.43 3.00 -8.59
N GLN A 437 -20.26 2.47 -8.95
CA GLN A 437 -19.61 1.35 -8.29
C GLN A 437 -18.14 1.68 -8.06
N ILE A 438 -17.66 1.42 -6.84
CA ILE A 438 -16.23 1.51 -6.54
C ILE A 438 -15.49 0.40 -7.29
N LEU A 439 -14.41 0.77 -7.96
CA LEU A 439 -13.59 -0.16 -8.74
C LEU A 439 -12.41 -0.61 -7.87
N SER A 440 -12.27 -1.92 -7.65
CA SER A 440 -11.07 -2.48 -7.01
C SER A 440 -10.21 -3.21 -8.03
N ALA A 441 -8.97 -2.76 -8.21
CA ALA A 441 -8.01 -3.39 -9.13
C ALA A 441 -7.65 -4.83 -8.74
N PHE A 442 -7.88 -5.20 -7.48
CA PHE A 442 -7.43 -6.46 -6.88
C PHE A 442 -8.60 -7.30 -6.33
N GLN A 443 -9.84 -7.03 -6.76
CA GLN A 443 -11.03 -7.75 -6.31
C GLN A 443 -10.96 -9.25 -6.64
N GLU A 444 -10.38 -9.64 -7.78
CA GLU A 444 -10.27 -11.06 -8.20
C GLU A 444 -9.35 -11.89 -7.30
N VAL A 445 -8.43 -11.24 -6.59
CA VAL A 445 -7.51 -11.87 -5.62
C VAL A 445 -7.94 -11.63 -4.17
N GLY A 446 -9.18 -11.17 -3.95
CA GLY A 446 -9.80 -11.04 -2.64
C GLY A 446 -9.63 -9.69 -1.94
N LEU A 447 -8.87 -8.75 -2.52
CA LEU A 447 -8.67 -7.41 -1.93
C LEU A 447 -9.77 -6.45 -2.42
N GLN A 448 -10.83 -6.30 -1.63
CA GLN A 448 -11.97 -5.43 -1.95
C GLN A 448 -11.72 -3.99 -1.49
N ARG A 449 -12.29 -2.98 -2.14
CA ARG A 449 -12.39 -1.64 -1.51
C ARG A 449 -13.60 -1.58 -0.58
N ASN A 450 -13.69 -0.50 0.20
CA ASN A 450 -14.68 -0.27 1.25
C ASN A 450 -16.12 -0.65 0.80
N PRO A 451 -16.68 -1.78 1.27
CA PRO A 451 -17.98 -2.28 0.83
C PRO A 451 -19.15 -1.38 1.22
N ALA A 452 -19.07 -0.67 2.35
CA ALA A 452 -20.10 0.27 2.79
C ALA A 452 -20.28 1.44 1.82
N ASN A 453 -19.19 1.85 1.16
CA ASN A 453 -19.21 2.93 0.16
C ASN A 453 -19.41 2.41 -1.27
N LYS A 454 -19.57 1.10 -1.48
CA LYS A 454 -19.54 0.46 -2.81
C LYS A 454 -20.39 1.17 -3.87
N ASN A 455 -21.56 1.69 -3.50
CA ASN A 455 -22.48 2.38 -4.40
C ASN A 455 -22.86 3.80 -3.94
N ALA A 456 -22.04 4.40 -3.07
CA ALA A 456 -22.34 5.71 -2.51
C ALA A 456 -22.07 6.84 -3.51
N GLY A 457 -22.88 7.90 -3.44
CA GLY A 457 -22.72 9.08 -4.29
C GLY A 457 -23.42 9.02 -5.64
N LYS A 458 -23.32 10.11 -6.40
CA LYS A 458 -23.91 10.31 -7.73
C LYS A 458 -22.90 10.93 -8.68
N LEU A 459 -22.89 10.48 -9.94
CA LEU A 459 -22.08 11.11 -10.99
C LEU A 459 -22.45 12.59 -11.13
N MET A 460 -21.44 13.44 -11.26
CA MET A 460 -21.62 14.87 -11.39
C MET A 460 -21.62 15.32 -12.84
N THR A 461 -22.49 16.27 -13.19
CA THR A 461 -22.31 17.03 -14.44
C THR A 461 -21.02 17.85 -14.34
N LEU A 462 -20.43 18.20 -15.49
CA LEU A 462 -19.26 19.06 -15.51
C LEU A 462 -19.58 20.42 -14.85
N ALA A 463 -20.78 20.97 -15.06
CA ALA A 463 -21.20 22.21 -14.44
C ALA A 463 -21.25 22.12 -12.91
N ASP A 464 -21.85 21.05 -12.35
CA ASP A 464 -21.92 20.85 -10.90
C ASP A 464 -20.52 20.66 -10.30
N PHE A 465 -19.64 19.94 -10.99
CA PHE A 465 -18.24 19.77 -10.58
C PHE A 465 -17.49 21.10 -10.54
N LEU A 466 -17.60 21.93 -11.59
CA LEU A 466 -16.98 23.25 -11.60
C LEU A 466 -17.59 24.23 -10.57
N GLN A 467 -18.87 24.04 -10.22
CA GLN A 467 -19.47 24.79 -9.12
C GLN A 467 -18.90 24.37 -7.76
N LEU A 468 -18.69 23.06 -7.54
CA LEU A 468 -18.08 22.53 -6.32
C LEU A 468 -16.66 23.08 -6.13
N THR A 469 -15.83 23.09 -7.18
CA THR A 469 -14.44 23.60 -7.11
C THR A 469 -14.40 25.08 -6.71
N LYS A 470 -15.37 25.87 -7.18
CA LYS A 470 -15.53 27.29 -6.83
C LYS A 470 -15.97 27.48 -5.37
N ILE A 471 -16.95 26.72 -4.91
CA ILE A 471 -17.47 26.80 -3.53
C ILE A 471 -16.41 26.37 -2.52
N LYS A 472 -15.68 25.30 -2.82
CA LYS A 472 -14.65 24.74 -1.93
C LYS A 472 -13.29 25.44 -2.05
N ALA A 473 -13.14 26.33 -3.03
CA ALA A 473 -11.92 27.09 -3.28
C ALA A 473 -10.66 26.20 -3.40
N VAL A 474 -10.77 25.09 -4.14
CA VAL A 474 -9.62 24.24 -4.48
C VAL A 474 -8.56 25.05 -5.24
N GLN A 475 -7.28 24.64 -5.16
CA GLN A 475 -6.20 25.37 -5.81
C GLN A 475 -6.19 25.19 -7.32
N GLY A 476 -6.49 23.98 -7.81
CA GLY A 476 -6.56 23.70 -9.24
C GLY A 476 -7.65 22.71 -9.64
N VAL A 477 -7.92 22.68 -10.94
CA VAL A 477 -8.87 21.78 -11.58
C VAL A 477 -8.20 21.16 -12.81
N LEU A 478 -8.23 19.84 -12.92
CA LEU A 478 -7.77 19.13 -14.11
C LEU A 478 -8.96 18.57 -14.90
N ILE A 479 -9.11 19.00 -16.15
CA ILE A 479 -10.15 18.48 -17.05
C ILE A 479 -9.48 17.55 -18.05
N ASN A 480 -9.81 16.26 -18.00
CA ASN A 480 -9.29 15.25 -18.91
C ASN A 480 -10.30 14.99 -20.05
N ILE A 481 -9.83 15.06 -21.29
CA ILE A 481 -10.61 14.90 -22.51
C ILE A 481 -10.00 13.77 -23.34
N GLU A 482 -10.78 12.73 -23.61
CA GLU A 482 -10.36 11.59 -24.43
C GLU A 482 -11.45 11.28 -25.48
N ASN A 483 -11.12 10.46 -26.47
CA ASN A 483 -12.05 9.96 -27.48
C ASN A 483 -12.72 11.06 -28.34
N ALA A 484 -12.14 12.27 -28.41
CA ALA A 484 -12.73 13.41 -29.09
C ALA A 484 -12.99 13.15 -30.59
N ALA A 485 -12.03 12.52 -31.28
CA ALA A 485 -12.18 12.16 -32.69
C ALA A 485 -13.37 11.21 -32.93
N TYR A 486 -13.53 10.20 -32.07
CA TYR A 486 -14.65 9.27 -32.18
C TYR A 486 -15.99 9.98 -31.90
N LEU A 487 -16.07 10.80 -30.83
CA LEU A 487 -17.28 11.55 -30.50
C LEU A 487 -17.74 12.49 -31.62
N ALA A 488 -16.80 13.11 -32.34
CA ALA A 488 -17.13 13.96 -33.48
C ALA A 488 -17.82 13.17 -34.62
N THR A 489 -17.51 11.88 -34.81
CA THR A 489 -18.23 11.01 -35.76
C THR A 489 -19.69 10.75 -35.33
N LYS A 490 -19.99 10.92 -34.04
CA LYS A 490 -21.35 10.83 -33.46
C LYS A 490 -22.07 12.18 -33.41
N GLY A 491 -21.50 13.23 -33.98
CA GLY A 491 -22.07 14.58 -33.94
C GLY A 491 -21.90 15.27 -32.57
N LEU A 492 -20.97 14.80 -31.73
CA LEU A 492 -20.72 15.33 -30.40
C LEU A 492 -19.34 15.98 -30.31
N SER A 493 -19.30 17.25 -29.88
CA SER A 493 -18.05 18.00 -29.71
C SER A 493 -17.69 18.17 -28.24
N ILE A 494 -16.84 17.28 -27.72
CA ILE A 494 -16.42 17.33 -26.30
C ILE A 494 -15.55 18.55 -26.00
N SER A 495 -14.67 18.95 -26.93
CA SER A 495 -13.84 20.14 -26.74
C SER A 495 -14.70 21.41 -26.61
N GLU A 496 -15.71 21.58 -27.46
CA GLU A 496 -16.62 22.73 -27.39
C GLU A 496 -17.48 22.71 -26.12
N ALA A 497 -17.96 21.53 -25.70
CA ALA A 497 -18.71 21.37 -24.46
C ALA A 497 -17.87 21.79 -23.24
N VAL A 498 -16.60 21.36 -23.18
CA VAL A 498 -15.66 21.73 -22.12
C VAL A 498 -15.33 23.22 -22.15
N SER A 499 -14.98 23.77 -23.32
CA SER A 499 -14.69 25.21 -23.46
C SER A 499 -15.87 26.07 -23.00
N SER A 500 -17.09 25.68 -23.38
CA SER A 500 -18.32 26.38 -22.98
C SER A 500 -18.54 26.30 -21.47
N ALA A 501 -18.38 25.11 -20.87
CA ALA A 501 -18.56 24.92 -19.43
C ALA A 501 -17.54 25.73 -18.61
N LEU A 502 -16.26 25.74 -19.01
CA LEU A 502 -15.21 26.51 -18.34
C LEU A 502 -15.44 28.02 -18.46
N SER A 503 -15.83 28.49 -19.66
CA SER A 503 -16.18 29.90 -19.87
C SER A 503 -17.36 30.33 -18.98
N ASN A 504 -18.39 29.48 -18.87
CA ASN A 504 -19.56 29.76 -18.05
C ASN A 504 -19.27 29.73 -16.55
N ALA A 505 -18.38 28.85 -16.08
CA ALA A 505 -18.05 28.72 -14.65
C ALA A 505 -17.26 29.93 -14.10
N THR A 506 -16.49 30.61 -14.97
CA THR A 506 -15.67 31.79 -14.61
C THR A 506 -14.76 31.51 -13.40
N LEU A 507 -13.78 30.62 -13.61
CA LEU A 507 -12.81 30.21 -12.58
C LEU A 507 -11.59 31.14 -12.61
N ASP A 508 -11.66 32.25 -11.87
CA ASP A 508 -10.60 33.26 -11.89
C ASP A 508 -9.47 33.00 -10.88
N LYS A 509 -9.65 32.05 -9.96
CA LYS A 509 -8.73 31.78 -8.85
C LYS A 509 -8.01 30.43 -8.94
N GLN A 510 -8.61 29.49 -9.67
CA GLN A 510 -8.11 28.13 -9.83
C GLN A 510 -7.10 28.06 -10.97
N GLN A 511 -6.03 27.29 -10.80
CA GLN A 511 -5.21 26.86 -11.92
C GLN A 511 -5.97 25.80 -12.72
N ILE A 512 -6.07 25.97 -14.04
CA ILE A 512 -6.79 25.03 -14.92
C ILE A 512 -5.78 24.22 -15.70
N PHE A 513 -5.91 22.91 -15.63
CA PHE A 513 -5.16 21.94 -16.42
C PHE A 513 -6.11 21.31 -17.43
N ILE A 514 -5.74 21.30 -18.71
CA ILE A 514 -6.46 20.57 -19.77
C ILE A 514 -5.60 19.39 -20.17
N GLN A 515 -6.05 18.18 -19.84
CA GLN A 515 -5.37 16.95 -20.18
C GLN A 515 -6.05 16.26 -21.37
N SER A 516 -5.25 15.70 -22.27
CA SER A 516 -5.75 14.83 -23.34
C SER A 516 -4.64 13.92 -23.83
N ASP A 517 -4.99 12.75 -24.33
CA ASP A 517 -4.12 11.86 -25.11
C ASP A 517 -4.00 12.29 -26.58
N ASP A 518 -4.75 13.31 -27.00
CA ASP A 518 -4.81 13.82 -28.37
C ASP A 518 -4.29 15.27 -28.45
N THR A 519 -3.19 15.47 -29.16
CA THR A 519 -2.57 16.79 -29.35
C THR A 519 -3.41 17.77 -30.18
N SER A 520 -4.32 17.29 -31.02
CA SER A 520 -5.30 18.12 -31.71
C SER A 520 -6.35 18.66 -30.75
N VAL A 521 -6.74 17.90 -29.72
CA VAL A 521 -7.59 18.40 -28.62
C VAL A 521 -6.87 19.51 -27.86
N LEU A 522 -5.62 19.30 -27.46
CA LEU A 522 -4.84 20.32 -26.72
C LEU A 522 -4.64 21.61 -27.54
N SER A 523 -4.56 21.49 -28.86
CA SER A 523 -4.44 22.64 -29.77
C SER A 523 -5.67 23.57 -29.72
N ASN A 524 -6.87 23.03 -29.46
CA ASN A 524 -8.09 23.84 -29.31
C ASN A 524 -8.02 24.81 -28.12
N PHE A 525 -7.20 24.50 -27.11
CA PHE A 525 -7.05 25.31 -25.90
C PHE A 525 -5.81 26.22 -25.91
N LYS A 526 -4.99 26.18 -26.98
CA LYS A 526 -3.74 26.95 -27.09
C LYS A 526 -3.93 28.47 -26.94
N ASN A 527 -5.08 29.00 -27.35
CA ASN A 527 -5.36 30.44 -27.33
C ASN A 527 -5.79 30.96 -25.95
N VAL A 528 -5.85 30.10 -24.92
CA VAL A 528 -6.16 30.48 -23.53
C VAL A 528 -4.90 30.30 -22.68
N PRO A 529 -4.02 31.32 -22.60
CA PRO A 529 -2.67 31.17 -22.02
C PRO A 529 -2.67 30.91 -20.51
N SER A 530 -3.80 31.08 -19.81
CA SER A 530 -3.95 30.74 -18.40
C SER A 530 -4.11 29.23 -18.16
N TYR A 531 -4.40 28.44 -19.20
CA TYR A 531 -4.56 27.00 -19.07
C TYR A 531 -3.22 26.29 -19.25
N THR A 532 -2.92 25.36 -18.35
CA THR A 532 -1.79 24.44 -18.50
C THR A 532 -2.25 23.24 -19.33
N ARG A 533 -1.65 23.01 -20.50
CA ARG A 533 -1.98 21.86 -21.35
C ARG A 533 -1.15 20.65 -20.91
N VAL A 534 -1.77 19.49 -20.76
CA VAL A 534 -1.15 18.26 -20.24
C VAL A 534 -1.34 17.15 -21.27
N LEU A 535 -0.26 16.62 -21.83
CA LEU A 535 -0.33 15.46 -22.71
C LEU A 535 -0.35 14.18 -21.89
N LEU A 536 -1.39 13.35 -22.05
CA LEU A 536 -1.49 12.03 -21.44
C LEU A 536 -0.78 11.01 -22.33
N ILE A 537 0.32 10.43 -21.84
CA ILE A 537 1.04 9.35 -22.53
C ILE A 537 0.62 8.04 -21.88
N LYS A 538 -0.15 7.22 -22.61
CA LYS A 538 -0.71 5.96 -22.10
C LYS A 538 0.31 4.83 -22.15
N GLU A 539 1.22 4.88 -23.12
CA GLU A 539 2.23 3.88 -23.39
C GLU A 539 3.36 3.95 -22.36
N LYS A 540 3.92 2.78 -22.05
CA LYS A 540 5.12 2.68 -21.23
C LYS A 540 6.32 3.14 -22.05
N ILE A 541 7.04 4.15 -21.56
CA ILE A 541 8.25 4.71 -22.21
C ILE A 541 9.44 4.69 -21.26
N SER A 542 10.67 4.61 -21.79
CA SER A 542 11.91 4.61 -20.99
C SER A 542 12.72 5.90 -21.06
N SER A 543 12.42 6.78 -22.01
CA SER A 543 13.08 8.06 -22.20
C SER A 543 12.25 8.96 -23.11
N ALA A 544 12.53 10.26 -23.08
CA ALA A 544 11.92 11.23 -23.99
C ALA A 544 13.01 12.03 -24.69
N PRO A 545 13.64 11.48 -25.75
CA PRO A 545 14.71 12.16 -26.46
C PRO A 545 14.35 13.61 -26.82
N LYS A 546 15.35 14.48 -26.88
CA LYS A 546 15.17 15.93 -27.08
C LYS A 546 14.18 16.28 -28.20
N GLN A 547 14.20 15.57 -29.32
CA GLN A 547 13.28 15.79 -30.44
C GLN A 547 11.81 15.54 -30.06
N ALA A 548 11.53 14.44 -29.36
CA ALA A 548 10.18 14.13 -28.88
C ALA A 548 9.73 15.15 -27.82
N ALA A 549 10.61 15.50 -26.87
CA ALA A 549 10.29 16.51 -25.86
C ALA A 549 10.04 17.91 -26.47
N GLU A 550 10.84 18.33 -27.46
CA GLU A 550 10.61 19.58 -28.21
C GLU A 550 9.32 19.54 -29.02
N GLU A 551 8.93 18.38 -29.56
CA GLU A 551 7.65 18.18 -30.24
C GLU A 551 6.48 18.35 -29.26
N ILE A 552 6.53 17.67 -28.11
CA ILE A 552 5.52 17.80 -27.04
C ILE A 552 5.36 19.26 -26.63
N LYS A 553 6.47 20.01 -26.49
CA LYS A 553 6.43 21.39 -26.00
C LYS A 553 5.60 22.33 -26.89
N LYS A 554 5.36 21.98 -28.15
CA LYS A 554 4.48 22.74 -29.05
C LYS A 554 3.00 22.64 -28.62
N TYR A 555 2.61 21.51 -28.04
CA TYR A 555 1.23 21.15 -27.74
C TYR A 555 0.91 21.17 -26.25
N ALA A 556 1.89 20.90 -25.39
CA ALA A 556 1.69 20.75 -23.95
C ALA A 556 2.77 21.44 -23.11
N ASP A 557 2.40 21.74 -21.87
CA ASP A 557 3.23 22.35 -20.84
C ASP A 557 3.62 21.35 -19.74
N ALA A 558 2.88 20.25 -19.66
CA ALA A 558 3.15 19.11 -18.82
C ALA A 558 2.82 17.80 -19.54
N VAL A 559 3.27 16.68 -18.99
CA VAL A 559 2.86 15.33 -19.38
C VAL A 559 2.31 14.58 -18.16
N SER A 560 1.35 13.70 -18.39
CA SER A 560 0.89 12.70 -17.41
C SER A 560 1.30 11.33 -17.92
N ILE A 561 2.05 10.59 -17.11
CA ILE A 561 2.63 9.29 -17.47
C ILE A 561 2.26 8.22 -16.44
N SER A 562 2.28 6.95 -16.87
CA SER A 562 2.23 5.83 -15.94
C SER A 562 3.49 5.80 -15.05
N ARG A 563 3.34 5.43 -13.77
CA ARG A 563 4.47 5.13 -12.87
C ARG A 563 5.46 4.11 -13.45
N SER A 564 4.98 3.21 -14.30
CA SER A 564 5.83 2.23 -15.00
C SER A 564 6.75 2.84 -16.06
N SER A 565 6.50 4.08 -16.48
CA SER A 565 7.40 4.87 -17.34
C SER A 565 8.50 5.59 -16.55
N LEU A 566 8.45 5.54 -15.22
CA LEU A 566 9.46 6.11 -14.34
C LEU A 566 10.25 5.04 -13.59
N VAL A 567 9.55 4.05 -13.02
CA VAL A 567 10.14 3.00 -12.20
C VAL A 567 10.17 1.68 -12.99
N VAL A 568 11.37 1.14 -13.22
CA VAL A 568 11.56 -0.16 -13.88
C VAL A 568 11.56 -1.25 -12.80
N ALA A 569 10.40 -1.89 -12.63
CA ALA A 569 10.19 -2.88 -11.56
C ALA A 569 9.68 -4.26 -12.04
N PRO A 570 10.47 -5.02 -12.83
CA PRO A 570 10.08 -6.37 -13.22
C PRO A 570 9.90 -7.27 -12.00
N LYS A 571 8.82 -8.07 -12.00
CA LYS A 571 8.43 -8.90 -10.85
C LYS A 571 8.41 -8.15 -9.50
N SER A 572 8.07 -6.87 -9.52
CA SER A 572 7.97 -6.02 -8.32
C SER A 572 9.31 -5.70 -7.63
N TYR A 573 10.46 -5.81 -8.32
CA TYR A 573 11.77 -5.38 -7.81
C TYR A 573 12.29 -4.16 -8.56
N ILE A 574 12.63 -3.07 -7.87
CA ILE A 574 13.11 -1.84 -8.50
C ILE A 574 14.55 -2.00 -8.98
N LEU A 575 14.75 -2.05 -10.30
CA LEU A 575 16.07 -2.22 -10.91
C LEU A 575 16.70 -0.90 -11.37
N SER A 576 15.88 0.07 -11.77
CA SER A 576 16.36 1.38 -12.24
C SER A 576 15.23 2.40 -12.35
N TYR A 577 15.61 3.67 -12.44
CA TYR A 577 14.73 4.78 -12.80
C TYR A 577 15.03 5.24 -14.23
N THR A 578 13.99 5.63 -14.96
CA THR A 578 14.11 6.08 -16.36
C THR A 578 14.60 7.53 -16.45
N SER A 579 15.00 7.98 -17.64
CA SER A 579 15.39 9.38 -17.85
C SER A 579 14.21 10.32 -18.11
N VAL A 580 12.97 9.82 -18.12
CA VAL A 580 11.79 10.55 -18.61
C VAL A 580 11.60 11.88 -17.89
N VAL A 581 11.67 11.92 -16.55
CA VAL A 581 11.51 13.18 -15.78
C VAL A 581 12.59 14.19 -16.15
N LYS A 582 13.86 13.75 -16.14
CA LYS A 582 15.01 14.58 -16.52
C LYS A 582 14.90 15.12 -17.94
N ASP A 583 14.49 14.28 -18.88
CA ASP A 583 14.37 14.63 -20.29
C ASP A 583 13.26 15.67 -20.52
N MET A 584 12.10 15.49 -19.87
CA MET A 584 10.98 16.44 -19.92
C MET A 584 11.35 17.78 -19.27
N HIS A 585 12.02 17.75 -18.11
CA HIS A 585 12.51 18.96 -17.44
C HIS A 585 13.51 19.73 -18.28
N ALA A 586 14.38 19.04 -19.04
CA ALA A 586 15.32 19.69 -19.96
C ALA A 586 14.61 20.48 -21.08
N ALA A 587 13.35 20.13 -21.41
CA ALA A 587 12.47 20.85 -22.32
C ALA A 587 11.49 21.80 -21.60
N ASN A 588 11.61 22.00 -20.29
CA ASN A 588 10.70 22.78 -19.45
C ASN A 588 9.25 22.28 -19.52
N ILE A 589 9.07 20.97 -19.43
CA ILE A 589 7.79 20.25 -19.36
C ILE A 589 7.66 19.65 -17.97
N SER A 590 6.56 19.91 -17.27
CA SER A 590 6.30 19.27 -15.95
C SER A 590 5.83 17.82 -16.12
N VAL A 591 6.09 16.95 -15.14
CA VAL A 591 5.73 15.53 -15.19
C VAL A 591 4.80 15.16 -14.04
N PHE A 592 3.61 14.67 -14.38
CA PHE A 592 2.65 14.08 -13.45
C PHE A 592 2.71 12.56 -13.57
N VAL A 593 2.76 11.87 -12.43
CA VAL A 593 2.84 10.41 -12.38
C VAL A 593 1.52 9.84 -11.89
N SER A 594 1.01 8.86 -12.63
CA SER A 594 -0.29 8.23 -12.39
C SER A 594 -0.21 6.69 -12.48
N VAL A 595 -1.11 5.92 -11.89
CA VAL A 595 -2.00 6.29 -10.79
C VAL A 595 -1.48 5.61 -9.53
N LEU A 596 -1.32 6.39 -8.45
CA LEU A 596 -0.82 5.91 -7.16
C LEU A 596 -1.96 5.33 -6.31
N LYS A 597 -1.63 4.28 -5.55
CA LYS A 597 -2.57 3.41 -4.84
C LYS A 597 -2.00 2.98 -3.49
N ASN A 598 -2.86 2.82 -2.48
CA ASN A 598 -2.44 2.35 -1.16
C ASN A 598 -2.35 0.83 -1.07
N GLU A 599 -3.09 0.11 -1.92
CA GLU A 599 -3.13 -1.35 -1.86
C GLU A 599 -1.73 -1.95 -2.07
N PHE A 600 -1.25 -2.73 -1.10
CA PHE A 600 0.13 -3.25 -1.09
C PHE A 600 0.49 -4.08 -2.33
N LEU A 601 -0.47 -4.75 -2.96
CA LEU A 601 -0.28 -5.50 -4.22
C LEU A 601 0.09 -4.60 -5.41
N SER A 602 -0.13 -3.29 -5.30
CA SER A 602 0.33 -2.33 -6.29
C SER A 602 1.80 -1.95 -6.09
N LEU A 603 2.39 -2.16 -4.93
CA LEU A 603 3.71 -1.64 -4.58
C LEU A 603 4.82 -2.64 -4.93
N ALA A 604 5.99 -2.14 -5.32
CA ALA A 604 7.20 -2.95 -5.41
C ALA A 604 7.62 -3.41 -4.00
N PHE A 605 8.32 -4.55 -3.90
CA PHE A 605 8.81 -5.07 -2.62
C PHE A 605 9.76 -4.10 -1.92
N ASP A 606 10.51 -3.32 -2.69
CA ASP A 606 11.42 -2.28 -2.19
C ASP A 606 10.68 -1.16 -1.42
N TYR A 607 9.38 -0.97 -1.65
CA TYR A 607 8.56 -0.02 -0.90
C TYR A 607 8.04 -0.59 0.42
N TYR A 608 8.37 -1.84 0.78
CA TYR A 608 7.96 -2.47 2.04
C TYR A 608 6.44 -2.46 2.28
N ALA A 609 5.66 -2.59 1.20
CA ALA A 609 4.20 -2.46 1.23
C ALA A 609 3.71 -1.12 1.86
N ASP A 610 4.55 -0.09 1.86
CA ASP A 610 4.26 1.23 2.45
C ASP A 610 4.14 2.29 1.34
N PRO A 611 2.94 2.87 1.10
CA PRO A 611 2.77 3.90 0.08
C PRO A 611 3.59 5.16 0.35
N MET A 612 3.99 5.41 1.61
CA MET A 612 4.85 6.56 1.94
C MET A 612 6.25 6.42 1.33
N ALA A 613 6.75 5.19 1.17
CA ALA A 613 8.05 4.93 0.53
C ALA A 613 7.99 5.17 -1.00
N GLU A 614 6.87 4.83 -1.66
CA GLU A 614 6.64 5.15 -3.07
C GLU A 614 6.60 6.67 -3.26
N LEU A 615 5.85 7.39 -2.42
CA LEU A 615 5.74 8.85 -2.45
C LEU A 615 7.08 9.55 -2.23
N ALA A 616 7.88 9.07 -1.27
CA ALA A 616 9.22 9.59 -1.01
C ALA A 616 10.15 9.42 -2.22
N THR A 617 10.12 8.25 -2.85
CA THR A 617 10.91 7.92 -4.04
C THR A 617 10.51 8.77 -5.24
N LEU A 618 9.22 8.87 -5.55
CA LEU A 618 8.75 9.68 -6.67
C LEU A 618 9.08 11.17 -6.48
N THR A 619 8.97 11.65 -5.24
CA THR A 619 9.34 13.03 -4.90
C THR A 619 10.84 13.28 -5.08
N SER A 620 11.71 12.33 -4.70
CA SER A 620 13.16 12.45 -4.91
C SER A 620 13.56 12.39 -6.38
N GLU A 621 12.82 11.66 -7.21
CA GLU A 621 12.98 11.65 -8.67
C GLU A 621 12.52 12.97 -9.34
N GLY A 622 11.95 13.91 -8.57
CA GLY A 622 11.64 15.25 -9.03
C GLY A 622 10.32 15.37 -9.78
N VAL A 623 9.37 14.46 -9.58
CA VAL A 623 8.04 14.56 -10.19
C VAL A 623 7.33 15.86 -9.77
N ASP A 624 6.52 16.42 -10.65
CA ASP A 624 5.84 17.70 -10.43
C ASP A 624 4.39 17.54 -9.95
N GLY A 625 3.82 16.34 -10.09
CA GLY A 625 2.46 16.01 -9.65
C GLY A 625 2.28 14.52 -9.40
N LEU A 626 1.55 14.20 -8.34
CA LEU A 626 1.21 12.85 -7.90
C LEU A 626 -0.29 12.65 -8.12
N VAL A 627 -0.66 11.85 -9.12
CA VAL A 627 -2.06 11.52 -9.44
C VAL A 627 -2.45 10.26 -8.68
N THR A 628 -3.36 10.38 -7.71
CA THR A 628 -3.65 9.31 -6.73
C THR A 628 -5.14 9.07 -6.52
N GLU A 629 -5.50 7.81 -6.24
CA GLU A 629 -6.85 7.44 -5.81
C GLU A 629 -7.08 7.67 -4.31
N PHE A 630 -6.00 7.95 -3.55
CA PHE A 630 -5.99 8.18 -2.11
C PHE A 630 -5.33 9.54 -1.78
N PRO A 631 -6.03 10.68 -2.00
CA PRO A 631 -5.45 12.00 -1.77
C PRO A 631 -4.98 12.24 -0.34
N TYR A 632 -5.62 11.60 0.66
CA TYR A 632 -5.22 11.72 2.06
C TYR A 632 -3.77 11.28 2.27
N THR A 633 -3.40 10.10 1.78
CA THR A 633 -2.06 9.52 1.97
C THR A 633 -0.98 10.40 1.34
N ALA A 634 -1.17 10.83 0.09
CA ALA A 634 -0.25 11.75 -0.58
C ALA A 634 -0.15 13.09 0.14
N THR A 635 -1.27 13.65 0.61
CA THR A 635 -1.30 14.92 1.33
C THR A 635 -0.64 14.79 2.71
N ALA A 636 -0.86 13.69 3.43
CA ALA A 636 -0.23 13.42 4.71
C ALA A 636 1.29 13.37 4.57
N TYR A 637 1.80 12.67 3.54
CA TYR A 637 3.22 12.69 3.20
C TYR A 637 3.72 14.12 2.93
N MET A 638 3.11 14.84 1.99
CA MET A 638 3.53 16.20 1.59
C MET A 638 3.43 17.26 2.69
N ARG A 639 2.66 16.99 3.76
CA ARG A 639 2.56 17.85 4.95
C ARG A 639 3.41 17.37 6.12
N SER A 640 4.05 16.21 6.00
CA SER A 640 4.93 15.66 7.02
C SER A 640 6.27 16.40 7.06
N SER A 641 6.91 16.45 8.22
CA SER A 641 8.29 16.95 8.38
C SER A 641 9.31 16.14 7.58
N CYS A 642 8.97 14.92 7.20
CA CYS A 642 9.85 13.98 6.52
C CYS A 642 9.80 14.04 4.99
N SER A 643 9.03 14.98 4.42
CA SER A 643 8.91 15.17 2.97
C SER A 643 9.79 16.28 2.39
N ASP A 644 10.30 17.18 3.24
CA ASP A 644 11.02 18.38 2.80
C ASP A 644 12.54 18.21 2.90
N PHE A 645 13.17 17.81 1.79
CA PHE A 645 14.63 17.69 1.66
C PHE A 645 15.41 19.01 1.86
N LYS A 646 14.74 20.16 1.84
CA LYS A 646 15.38 21.49 1.90
C LYS A 646 15.37 22.11 3.30
N ASN A 647 14.49 21.64 4.17
CA ASN A 647 14.54 22.00 5.58
C ASN A 647 15.48 21.02 6.30
N ASN A 648 16.22 21.50 7.29
CA ASN A 648 17.11 20.68 8.15
C ASN A 648 16.28 19.73 9.06
N SER A 649 15.38 18.94 8.49
CA SER A 649 14.66 17.89 9.17
C SER A 649 15.66 16.87 9.69
N THR A 650 15.47 16.43 10.93
CA THR A 650 16.32 15.42 11.59
C THR A 650 16.16 14.03 10.97
N TYR A 651 15.07 13.79 10.24
CA TYR A 651 14.81 12.55 9.52
C TYR A 651 13.93 12.83 8.29
N LEU A 652 14.19 12.08 7.21
CA LEU A 652 13.39 12.04 5.99
C LEU A 652 13.07 10.57 5.73
N ILE A 653 11.90 10.29 5.16
CA ILE A 653 11.61 8.94 4.68
C ILE A 653 12.59 8.67 3.52
N PRO A 654 13.47 7.66 3.62
CA PRO A 654 14.49 7.45 2.62
C PRO A 654 13.84 7.02 1.30
N PRO A 655 14.19 7.65 0.17
CA PRO A 655 13.79 7.13 -1.13
C PRO A 655 14.48 5.79 -1.39
N VAL A 656 13.83 4.93 -2.17
CA VAL A 656 14.39 3.62 -2.50
C VAL A 656 15.57 3.77 -3.46
N GLU A 657 16.68 3.15 -3.13
CA GLU A 657 17.81 3.01 -4.05
C GLU A 657 17.58 1.82 -4.99
N ALA A 658 17.70 2.05 -6.30
CA ALA A 658 17.55 1.00 -7.30
C ALA A 658 18.57 -0.14 -7.09
N ASN A 659 18.12 -1.38 -7.30
CA ASN A 659 18.84 -2.64 -7.05
C ASN A 659 19.15 -2.97 -5.58
N SER A 660 18.89 -2.07 -4.63
CA SER A 660 19.29 -2.26 -3.22
C SER A 660 18.75 -3.54 -2.59
N LEU A 661 17.54 -3.97 -2.96
CA LEU A 661 16.93 -5.19 -2.46
C LEU A 661 17.38 -6.44 -3.24
N ILE A 662 17.31 -6.39 -4.57
CA ILE A 662 17.53 -7.58 -5.40
C ILE A 662 19.00 -8.00 -5.49
N ASP A 663 19.94 -7.08 -5.30
CA ASP A 663 21.38 -7.36 -5.27
C ASP A 663 21.76 -8.24 -4.07
N VAL A 664 20.90 -8.31 -3.05
CA VAL A 664 21.06 -9.22 -1.91
C VAL A 664 20.64 -10.65 -2.28
N ALA A 665 19.78 -10.86 -3.28
CA ALA A 665 19.32 -12.17 -3.69
C ALA A 665 20.39 -12.94 -4.52
N PRO A 666 20.38 -14.29 -4.50
CA PRO A 666 21.28 -15.09 -5.34
C PRO A 666 21.04 -14.82 -6.82
N ALA A 667 22.09 -14.83 -7.64
CA ALA A 667 22.00 -14.55 -9.07
C ALA A 667 20.98 -15.45 -9.81
N GLU A 668 20.81 -16.70 -9.36
CA GLU A 668 19.84 -17.65 -9.92
C GLU A 668 18.38 -17.34 -9.55
N ALA A 669 18.15 -16.58 -8.48
CA ALA A 669 16.83 -16.15 -8.02
C ALA A 669 16.44 -14.77 -8.57
N GLN A 670 17.39 -14.00 -9.12
CA GLN A 670 17.12 -12.68 -9.68
C GLN A 670 16.17 -12.75 -10.89
N PRO A 671 15.28 -11.76 -11.07
CA PRO A 671 14.42 -11.68 -12.24
C PRO A 671 15.28 -11.61 -13.52
N PRO A 672 14.82 -12.22 -14.63
CA PRO A 672 15.50 -12.04 -15.90
C PRO A 672 15.47 -10.57 -16.30
N ALA A 673 16.55 -10.10 -16.94
CA ALA A 673 16.56 -8.76 -17.51
C ALA A 673 15.43 -8.61 -18.52
N GLU A 674 14.55 -7.63 -18.31
CA GLU A 674 13.53 -7.26 -19.29
C GLU A 674 14.12 -6.27 -20.32
N ALA A 675 13.64 -6.36 -21.56
CA ALA A 675 13.96 -5.33 -22.54
C ALA A 675 13.41 -3.98 -22.04
N PRO A 676 14.20 -2.89 -22.13
CA PRO A 676 13.71 -1.58 -21.74
C PRO A 676 12.49 -1.21 -22.60
N ALA A 677 11.55 -0.49 -22.00
CA ALA A 677 10.47 0.12 -22.75
C ALA A 677 11.05 1.01 -23.89
N PRO A 678 10.32 1.21 -25.00
CA PRO A 678 10.81 2.06 -26.08
C PRO A 678 11.03 3.51 -25.60
N ALA A 679 11.97 4.20 -26.24
CA ALA A 679 12.03 5.65 -26.15
C ALA A 679 10.81 6.26 -26.87
N LEU A 680 10.31 7.39 -26.38
CA LEU A 680 9.23 8.09 -27.07
C LEU A 680 9.72 8.63 -28.41
N ASP A 681 9.04 8.28 -29.51
CA ASP A 681 9.32 8.84 -30.83
C ASP A 681 8.57 10.16 -31.01
N ALA A 682 9.20 11.14 -31.67
CA ALA A 682 8.54 12.39 -32.03
C ALA A 682 7.38 12.18 -33.01
N ALA A 683 7.44 11.12 -33.84
CA ALA A 683 6.36 10.76 -34.75
C ALA A 683 5.08 10.32 -34.03
N ASP A 684 5.22 9.77 -32.82
CA ASP A 684 4.10 9.28 -32.01
C ASP A 684 3.45 10.39 -31.17
N VAL A 685 3.98 11.62 -31.21
CA VAL A 685 3.45 12.76 -30.44
C VAL A 685 2.28 13.44 -31.14
N VAL A 686 2.26 13.47 -32.47
CA VAL A 686 1.35 14.35 -33.22
C VAL A 686 0.18 13.55 -33.79
N ASP A 687 -1.01 13.92 -33.35
CA ASP A 687 -2.27 13.31 -33.78
C ASP A 687 -2.84 13.97 -35.04
N PRO A 688 -3.59 13.22 -35.85
CA PRO A 688 -4.35 13.81 -36.95
C PRO A 688 -5.33 14.89 -36.48
N PRO A 689 -5.68 15.87 -37.34
CA PRO A 689 -6.72 16.85 -37.02
C PRO A 689 -8.05 16.17 -36.68
N LEU A 690 -8.76 16.72 -35.69
CA LEU A 690 -10.10 16.25 -35.34
C LEU A 690 -11.04 16.32 -36.54
N PRO A 691 -11.88 15.28 -36.77
CA PRO A 691 -12.88 15.31 -37.82
C PRO A 691 -13.92 16.39 -37.54
N SER A 692 -14.51 16.95 -38.60
CA SER A 692 -15.65 17.86 -38.46
C SER A 692 -16.83 17.13 -37.81
N VAL A 693 -17.50 17.80 -36.86
CA VAL A 693 -18.70 17.27 -36.22
C VAL A 693 -19.75 17.04 -37.31
N ALA A 694 -20.12 15.78 -37.55
CA ALA A 694 -21.14 15.44 -38.53
C ALA A 694 -22.49 16.01 -38.05
N ALA A 695 -23.18 16.78 -38.90
CA ALA A 695 -24.52 17.28 -38.58
C ALA A 695 -25.47 16.09 -38.35
N SER A 696 -26.16 16.08 -37.22
CA SER A 696 -27.14 15.03 -36.94
C SER A 696 -28.33 15.14 -37.91
N ASP A 697 -28.87 14.00 -38.36
CA ASP A 697 -30.06 13.91 -39.23
C ASP A 697 -31.34 14.53 -38.64
N ALA A 698 -31.30 15.12 -37.44
CA ALA A 698 -32.41 15.85 -36.85
C ALA A 698 -32.75 17.16 -37.59
N ASP A 699 -31.78 17.77 -38.29
CA ASP A 699 -32.00 19.01 -39.04
C ASP A 699 -32.45 18.79 -40.50
N ALA A 700 -32.45 17.54 -40.99
CA ALA A 700 -32.82 17.21 -42.37
C ALA A 700 -34.32 16.96 -42.59
N ALA A 701 -35.16 17.08 -41.56
CA ALA A 701 -36.61 16.88 -41.65
C ALA A 701 -37.39 18.07 -42.27
N SER A 702 -36.72 19.02 -42.92
CA SER A 702 -37.34 20.19 -43.55
C SER A 702 -36.89 20.46 -44.99
N ALA A 703 -36.77 19.42 -45.81
CA ALA A 703 -36.72 19.60 -47.26
C ALA A 703 -37.45 18.45 -47.97
N THR A 704 -38.63 18.77 -48.46
CA THR A 704 -39.42 17.91 -49.35
C THR A 704 -38.71 17.76 -50.70
N ASP A 705 -38.47 16.53 -51.15
CA ASP A 705 -38.31 16.23 -52.58
C ASP A 705 -38.85 14.84 -52.94
N PRO A 706 -39.34 14.62 -54.18
CA PRO A 706 -40.22 13.51 -54.52
C PRO A 706 -39.51 12.25 -55.06
N ALA A 707 -40.11 11.12 -54.71
CA ALA A 707 -40.28 9.89 -55.49
C ALA A 707 -39.04 9.17 -56.12
N ALA A 708 -38.52 8.23 -55.33
CA ALA A 708 -38.22 6.82 -55.62
C ALA A 708 -37.94 6.32 -57.07
N LYS A 709 -36.81 5.62 -57.21
CA LYS A 709 -36.67 4.39 -58.02
C LYS A 709 -35.83 3.35 -57.29
N ALA A 710 -36.37 2.13 -57.17
CA ALA A 710 -35.72 0.96 -56.60
C ALA A 710 -34.80 0.26 -57.61
N PRO A 711 -33.76 -0.48 -57.16
CA PRO A 711 -33.18 -1.57 -57.92
C PRO A 711 -33.46 -2.94 -57.30
N THR A 712 -33.63 -3.91 -58.19
CA THR A 712 -33.84 -5.35 -57.96
C THR A 712 -32.51 -6.08 -57.72
N PRO A 713 -32.54 -7.31 -57.17
CA PRO A 713 -31.38 -7.97 -56.57
C PRO A 713 -30.63 -8.89 -57.54
N SER A 714 -29.35 -9.16 -57.27
CA SER A 714 -28.64 -10.31 -57.85
C SER A 714 -28.00 -11.16 -56.74
N LYS A 715 -28.25 -12.47 -56.83
CA LYS A 715 -27.66 -13.56 -56.04
C LYS A 715 -26.48 -14.14 -56.82
N SER A 716 -25.46 -14.64 -56.13
CA SER A 716 -25.01 -16.06 -56.16
C SER A 716 -23.50 -16.27 -55.92
N GLY A 717 -23.17 -17.42 -55.29
CA GLY A 717 -21.84 -18.04 -55.19
C GLY A 717 -21.27 -18.05 -53.76
N VAL A 718 -21.67 -18.94 -52.83
CA VAL A 718 -21.42 -20.39 -52.68
C VAL A 718 -19.95 -20.78 -52.44
N HIS A 719 -19.71 -21.18 -51.18
CA HIS A 719 -18.77 -22.16 -50.59
C HIS A 719 -17.27 -22.15 -50.92
N GLN A 720 -16.47 -22.08 -49.84
CA GLN A 720 -15.56 -23.16 -49.48
C GLN A 720 -15.35 -23.25 -47.97
N THR A 721 -15.71 -24.39 -47.41
CA THR A 721 -15.35 -24.89 -46.08
C THR A 721 -13.94 -25.47 -46.11
N ASN A 722 -13.14 -25.24 -45.06
CA ASN A 722 -12.16 -26.22 -44.62
C ASN A 722 -12.09 -26.23 -43.09
N ALA A 723 -12.09 -27.45 -42.57
CA ALA A 723 -12.22 -27.78 -41.16
C ALA A 723 -10.86 -28.04 -40.51
N ALA A 724 -10.87 -27.87 -39.19
CA ALA A 724 -10.10 -28.57 -38.16
C ALA A 724 -8.57 -28.34 -38.10
N HIS A 725 -8.11 -27.80 -36.96
CA HIS A 725 -7.32 -28.58 -36.02
C HIS A 725 -7.50 -28.08 -34.58
N VAL A 726 -7.72 -29.05 -33.70
CA VAL A 726 -7.90 -28.97 -32.25
C VAL A 726 -6.54 -28.94 -31.57
N GLY A 727 -6.41 -28.15 -30.50
CA GLY A 727 -5.26 -28.18 -29.58
C GLY A 727 -5.70 -27.73 -28.18
N LEU A 728 -5.89 -28.70 -27.29
CA LEU A 728 -6.24 -28.55 -25.88
C LEU A 728 -5.22 -27.67 -25.11
N SER A 729 -5.71 -26.86 -24.17
CA SER A 729 -5.23 -26.80 -22.77
C SER A 729 -6.11 -25.84 -21.95
N LEU A 730 -7.20 -26.38 -21.40
CA LEU A 730 -7.99 -25.80 -20.32
C LEU A 730 -8.16 -26.94 -19.33
N VAL A 731 -7.49 -26.87 -18.18
CA VAL A 731 -7.81 -27.45 -16.86
C VAL A 731 -6.52 -27.44 -16.04
N THR A 732 -6.39 -26.42 -15.18
CA THR A 732 -5.74 -26.44 -13.86
C THR A 732 -5.84 -25.01 -13.36
N ILE A 733 -6.77 -24.72 -12.45
CA ILE A 733 -6.84 -23.64 -11.43
C ILE A 733 -8.30 -23.59 -10.97
N VAL A 734 -8.79 -24.63 -10.25
CA VAL A 734 -10.03 -24.54 -9.43
C VAL A 734 -9.96 -25.53 -8.25
N LEU A 735 -8.78 -25.74 -7.64
CA LEU A 735 -8.66 -26.67 -6.50
C LEU A 735 -7.72 -26.14 -5.39
N LEU A 736 -7.81 -24.84 -5.10
CA LEU A 736 -6.95 -24.13 -4.14
C LEU A 736 -7.72 -23.31 -3.08
N ILE A 737 -9.04 -23.47 -2.92
CA ILE A 737 -9.87 -22.67 -1.99
C ILE A 737 -10.45 -23.51 -0.82
N MET A 738 -9.79 -24.58 -0.37
CA MET A 738 -10.34 -25.39 0.74
C MET A 738 -9.30 -25.84 1.80
N LEU A 739 -8.14 -25.22 1.88
CA LEU A 739 -7.16 -25.46 2.97
C LEU A 739 -6.43 -24.16 3.34
N ALA A 740 -7.18 -23.18 3.83
CA ALA A 740 -6.67 -22.01 4.54
C ALA A 740 -7.79 -21.52 5.48
N LEU A 741 -8.06 -22.34 6.49
CA LEU A 741 -8.78 -22.03 7.72
C LEU A 741 -8.02 -22.65 8.88
#